data_AF-A0A2P0HHK4-F1
#
_entry.id   AF-A0A2P0HHK4-F1
#
_cell.length_a   1.000
_cell.length_b   1.000
_cell.length_c   1.000
_cell.angle_alpha   90.00
_cell.angle_beta   90.00
_cell.angle_gamma   90.00
#
_symmetry.space_group_name_H-M   'P 1'
#
loop_
_entity.id
_entity.type
_entity.pdbx_description
1 polymer ?
#
loop_
_entity_poly.entity_id
_entity_poly.type
_entity_poly.pdbx_seq_one_letter_code
_entity_poly.pdbx_strand_id
1 'polypeptide(L)'
;MRTPSGELHVCDFKTGQIVSSIQPADYWDDKRHWEIKNNIDTLEFRVFDNTRHSSTLMQQNLVLKEVRDGRIVPYVITEIEKNSDDRSVIAYASGEWIQLAKAGIIPPQKLEGKTVIEMVDIALAGTKWQKGNLEYASFRSMTIDEFIDPLSFLKKIASLFELEIQYRAGVVGSQVVGRYVDMVKKRGQETGKEITIGKDLLGIKRIENSQNICTALLGFVKKEGGEFITITEINKGVPYLVDNDAFQRWNEKGQHKFGFYSPETENEDMDAKRLMTLMNTELKKRVNTSVSYEVEAQSIGRVFGLAHELINEGDTIRIKDTGFTPKLYLEARAIAGDESFKNPLQDKYVFGDYHEIIDPNEELRKIYNRILSSLGNKQEMIDQLDKLVKEANETASNAKKESEAAKTLAEKVQENIKNNTVEIIESKYPPTTGLKDRKTLWLDISNGKPGILKLWKDGIWDPVVPDVESVKKETIEQISKDIESTKTELNLKVQSVEGKAQEIAGQLVGVQKQVNDKVDQTWINNQLKDKADKSGVYTKDEIKDGFIGKQTYETDKQGNVQKFKDVNTYISQTNEALTQKAEKSELTKTNDGLSQLESKTNEIISTADGTKQTLSNLKTQVDNIQVGGRNLLLETATKSHSVKTGENKPHTYFDVAKDIATLMQGKNLAMSFLFTGKVTAWGTTNKWAGFEVKITFTDNTFHYPSCRVENHLTLGKQYNQERFTASAVVMDKPIKEVSVYALARDFTGDVLIEKLKLEIGTISTAWTPAPEDQVSTADFTKKTVEIETTIKGINTSVSNVQNEQGKLTERVTKSEQTANGFKQSIESLTKKDTDISNKLNTVESTVEGTKKTISNVQQTTSELTKTTTEIKEEAGKISTKLE
;
A
#
# COMPACT_ATOMS: atom_id res chain seq x y z
N MET A 1 -5.06 -31.66 7.62
CA MET A 1 -6.11 -32.21 8.49
C MET A 1 -5.89 -33.71 8.63
N ARG A 2 -6.24 -34.28 9.78
CA ARG A 2 -6.16 -35.72 10.04
C ARG A 2 -7.41 -36.41 9.49
N THR A 3 -7.25 -37.56 8.83
CA THR A 3 -8.40 -38.37 8.41
C THR A 3 -9.07 -38.97 9.64
N PRO A 4 -10.39 -38.83 9.84
CA PRO A 4 -11.09 -39.47 10.95
C PRO A 4 -10.87 -40.99 10.94
N SER A 5 -10.79 -41.59 12.12
CA SER A 5 -10.64 -43.05 12.27
C SER A 5 -11.80 -43.84 11.66
N GLY A 6 -13.01 -43.28 11.70
CA GLY A 6 -14.25 -43.99 11.35
C GLY A 6 -14.71 -44.97 12.43
N GLU A 7 -13.99 -45.09 13.54
CA GLU A 7 -14.41 -45.93 14.67
C GLU A 7 -15.58 -45.28 15.41
N LEU A 8 -16.57 -46.10 15.79
CA LEU A 8 -17.72 -45.66 16.59
C LEU A 8 -17.68 -46.33 17.96
N HIS A 9 -17.62 -45.54 19.03
CA HIS A 9 -17.62 -46.07 20.39
C HIS A 9 -19.02 -45.98 21.00
N VAL A 10 -19.59 -47.10 21.42
CA VAL A 10 -20.87 -47.13 22.12
C VAL A 10 -20.63 -47.04 23.62
N CYS A 11 -21.23 -46.06 24.27
CA CYS A 11 -21.17 -45.88 25.71
C CYS A 11 -22.52 -46.20 26.36
N ASP A 12 -22.48 -46.91 27.48
CA ASP A 12 -23.65 -47.11 28.31
C ASP A 12 -24.07 -45.79 28.97
N PHE A 13 -25.35 -45.44 28.85
CA PHE A 13 -25.83 -44.13 29.28
C PHE A 13 -25.83 -43.92 30.80
N LYS A 14 -25.84 -45.01 31.59
CA LYS A 14 -25.86 -44.96 33.05
C LYS A 14 -24.45 -44.79 33.62
N THR A 15 -23.50 -45.53 33.08
CA THR A 15 -22.13 -45.62 33.59
C THR A 15 -21.16 -44.70 32.85
N GLY A 16 -21.47 -44.28 31.62
CA GLY A 16 -20.59 -43.50 30.76
C GLY A 16 -19.37 -44.28 30.26
N GLN A 17 -19.32 -45.60 30.47
CA GLN A 17 -18.23 -46.46 30.02
C GLN A 17 -18.44 -46.89 28.57
N ILE A 18 -17.35 -46.96 27.80
CA ILE A 18 -17.37 -47.56 26.47
C ILE A 18 -17.61 -49.06 26.62
N VAL A 19 -18.74 -49.54 26.12
CA VAL A 19 -19.17 -50.95 26.17
C VAL A 19 -18.96 -51.69 24.84
N SER A 20 -18.77 -50.95 23.74
CA SER A 20 -18.45 -51.51 22.43
C SER A 20 -17.64 -50.51 21.60
N SER A 21 -16.74 -51.05 20.77
CA SER A 21 -15.99 -50.32 19.75
C SER A 21 -16.32 -50.95 18.41
N ILE A 22 -17.08 -50.25 17.58
CA ILE A 22 -17.53 -50.72 16.26
C ILE A 22 -16.50 -50.23 15.25
N GLN A 23 -15.78 -51.16 14.62
CA GLN A 23 -14.77 -50.80 13.62
C GLN A 23 -15.44 -50.41 12.30
N PRO A 24 -14.75 -49.66 11.43
CA PRO A 24 -15.22 -49.38 10.07
C PRO A 24 -15.65 -50.60 9.26
N ALA A 25 -15.14 -51.79 9.55
CA ALA A 25 -15.52 -53.04 8.88
C ALA A 25 -16.89 -53.58 9.35
N ASP A 26 -17.35 -53.18 10.54
CA ASP A 26 -18.49 -53.78 11.24
C ASP A 26 -19.80 -52.96 11.08
N TYR A 27 -19.75 -51.86 10.32
CA TYR A 27 -20.94 -51.06 9.98
C TYR A 27 -20.94 -50.60 8.51
N TRP A 28 -22.14 -50.28 8.00
CA TRP A 28 -22.36 -49.74 6.66
C TRP A 28 -23.51 -48.73 6.63
N ASP A 29 -23.74 -48.11 5.47
CA ASP A 29 -24.74 -47.07 5.24
C ASP A 29 -24.75 -45.98 6.32
N ASP A 30 -23.56 -45.48 6.69
CA ASP A 30 -23.47 -44.39 7.65
C ASP A 30 -23.75 -43.04 6.99
N LYS A 31 -24.53 -42.23 7.68
CA LYS A 31 -24.83 -40.87 7.28
C LYS A 31 -24.85 -39.98 8.51
N ARG A 32 -23.99 -38.97 8.51
CA ARG A 32 -24.05 -37.84 9.43
C ARG A 32 -24.73 -36.69 8.71
N HIS A 33 -25.68 -36.03 9.35
CA HIS A 33 -26.27 -34.78 8.86
C HIS A 33 -26.06 -33.68 9.89
N TRP A 34 -25.43 -32.56 9.50
CA TRP A 34 -25.15 -31.43 10.37
C TRP A 34 -25.66 -30.10 9.80
N GLU A 35 -26.09 -29.19 10.67
CA GLU A 35 -26.47 -27.81 10.36
C GLU A 35 -25.94 -26.84 11.42
N ILE A 36 -25.28 -25.76 11.00
CA ILE A 36 -24.71 -24.76 11.92
C ILE A 36 -25.81 -23.91 12.56
N LYS A 37 -26.74 -23.38 11.76
CA LYS A 37 -27.74 -22.39 12.20
C LYS A 37 -28.65 -22.92 13.32
N ASN A 38 -29.18 -24.13 13.14
CA ASN A 38 -30.08 -24.76 14.10
C ASN A 38 -29.34 -25.64 15.11
N ASN A 39 -28.01 -25.80 14.94
CA ASN A 39 -27.16 -26.72 15.69
C ASN A 39 -27.76 -28.14 15.72
N ILE A 40 -28.09 -28.63 14.53
CA ILE A 40 -28.54 -30.00 14.28
C ILE A 40 -27.30 -30.83 13.96
N ASP A 41 -27.16 -32.00 14.57
CA ASP A 41 -26.17 -32.99 14.19
C ASP A 41 -26.78 -34.37 14.50
N THR A 42 -26.91 -35.19 13.47
CA THR A 42 -27.49 -36.53 13.57
C THR A 42 -26.57 -37.53 12.92
N LEU A 43 -26.63 -38.77 13.37
CA LEU A 43 -25.85 -39.87 12.87
C LEU A 43 -26.76 -41.10 12.76
N GLU A 44 -26.81 -41.68 11.57
CA GLU A 44 -27.39 -42.99 11.33
C GLU A 44 -26.33 -43.95 10.79
N PHE A 45 -26.44 -45.23 11.14
CA PHE A 45 -25.59 -46.29 10.60
C PHE A 45 -26.25 -47.65 10.83
N ARG A 46 -25.79 -48.66 10.07
CA ARG A 46 -26.30 -50.03 10.13
C ARG A 46 -25.25 -51.01 10.60
N VAL A 47 -25.67 -51.99 11.37
CA VAL A 47 -24.88 -53.17 11.78
C VAL A 47 -25.68 -54.44 11.58
N PHE A 48 -25.02 -55.60 11.57
CA PHE A 48 -25.73 -56.89 11.53
C PHE A 48 -26.42 -57.18 12.87
N ASP A 49 -27.64 -57.70 12.80
CA ASP A 49 -28.37 -58.18 13.97
C ASP A 49 -27.71 -59.43 14.57
N ASN A 50 -27.99 -59.70 15.85
CA ASN A 50 -27.39 -60.77 16.64
C ASN A 50 -25.84 -60.74 16.72
N THR A 51 -25.25 -59.55 16.70
CA THR A 51 -23.81 -59.35 16.93
C THR A 51 -23.56 -58.75 18.32
N ARG A 52 -22.31 -58.85 18.79
CA ARG A 52 -21.90 -58.15 20.02
C ARG A 52 -22.16 -56.65 19.90
N HIS A 53 -21.92 -56.05 18.74
CA HIS A 53 -22.17 -54.63 18.51
C HIS A 53 -23.66 -54.29 18.60
N SER A 54 -24.54 -55.01 17.89
CA SER A 54 -25.98 -54.72 17.88
C SER A 54 -26.61 -54.86 19.27
N SER A 55 -26.11 -55.76 20.12
CA SER A 55 -26.58 -55.91 21.51
C SER A 55 -26.32 -54.67 22.39
N THR A 56 -25.36 -53.82 22.01
CA THR A 56 -25.05 -52.57 22.73
C THR A 56 -25.80 -51.35 22.19
N LEU A 57 -26.43 -51.46 21.03
CA LEU A 57 -27.23 -50.39 20.41
C LEU A 57 -28.62 -50.36 21.06
N MET A 58 -28.70 -49.71 22.21
CA MET A 58 -29.94 -49.52 22.96
C MET A 58 -30.32 -48.04 22.98
N GLN A 59 -31.61 -47.73 23.07
CA GLN A 59 -32.05 -46.34 23.23
C GLN A 59 -31.36 -45.71 24.45
N GLN A 60 -31.04 -44.41 24.35
CA GLN A 60 -30.27 -43.61 25.31
C GLN A 60 -28.77 -43.89 25.37
N ASN A 61 -28.27 -45.06 24.93
CA ASN A 61 -26.82 -45.26 24.82
C ASN A 61 -26.22 -44.22 23.87
N LEU A 62 -24.94 -43.88 24.11
CA LEU A 62 -24.25 -42.87 23.32
C LEU A 62 -23.39 -43.53 22.26
N VAL A 63 -23.30 -42.90 21.09
CA VAL A 63 -22.32 -43.21 20.06
C VAL A 63 -21.35 -42.03 19.99
N LEU A 64 -20.08 -42.26 20.27
CA LEU A 64 -19.03 -41.26 20.12
C LEU A 64 -18.40 -41.43 18.74
N LYS A 65 -18.35 -40.34 17.98
CA LYS A 65 -17.77 -40.32 16.63
C LYS A 65 -16.76 -39.19 16.48
N GLU A 66 -15.59 -39.51 15.93
CA GLU A 66 -14.63 -38.52 15.47
C GLU A 66 -15.13 -37.88 14.15
N VAL A 67 -15.20 -36.56 14.14
CA VAL A 67 -15.53 -35.75 12.95
C VAL A 67 -14.27 -35.14 12.35
N ARG A 68 -14.38 -34.52 11.17
CA ARG A 68 -13.24 -34.15 10.30
C ARG A 68 -12.23 -33.19 10.92
N ASP A 69 -12.68 -32.31 11.81
CA ASP A 69 -11.83 -31.38 12.54
C ASP A 69 -11.14 -32.02 13.76
N GLY A 70 -11.33 -33.34 13.96
CA GLY A 70 -10.72 -34.11 15.04
C GLY A 70 -11.51 -34.08 16.36
N ARG A 71 -12.65 -33.38 16.42
CA ARG A 71 -13.51 -33.40 17.60
C ARG A 71 -14.23 -34.75 17.73
N ILE A 72 -14.43 -35.17 18.96
CA ILE A 72 -15.34 -36.27 19.28
C ILE A 72 -16.72 -35.68 19.56
N VAL A 73 -17.70 -36.04 18.74
CA VAL A 73 -19.10 -35.65 18.90
C VAL A 73 -19.87 -36.80 19.55
N PRO A 74 -20.52 -36.57 20.71
CA PRO A 74 -21.39 -37.57 21.32
C PRO A 74 -22.80 -37.49 20.73
N TYR A 75 -23.34 -38.64 20.32
CA TYR A 75 -24.72 -38.80 19.84
C TYR A 75 -25.49 -39.71 20.77
N VAL A 76 -26.71 -39.35 21.18
CA VAL A 76 -27.63 -40.23 21.89
C VAL A 76 -28.47 -41.03 20.90
N ILE A 77 -28.55 -42.36 21.07
CA ILE A 77 -29.45 -43.22 20.30
C ILE A 77 -30.87 -42.89 20.69
N THR A 78 -31.63 -42.36 19.74
CA THR A 78 -33.04 -42.00 19.91
C THR A 78 -33.96 -43.12 19.46
N GLU A 79 -33.56 -43.86 18.42
CA GLU A 79 -34.38 -44.91 17.81
C GLU A 79 -33.51 -46.05 17.26
N ILE A 80 -34.07 -47.26 17.28
CA ILE A 80 -33.45 -48.48 16.76
C ILE A 80 -34.49 -49.16 15.87
N GLU A 81 -34.13 -49.39 14.61
CA GLU A 81 -34.92 -50.16 13.66
C GLU A 81 -34.25 -51.52 13.44
N LYS A 82 -35.05 -52.59 13.40
CA LYS A 82 -34.57 -53.94 13.08
C LYS A 82 -35.28 -54.45 11.84
N ASN A 83 -34.50 -54.90 10.86
CA ASN A 83 -35.03 -55.43 9.62
C ASN A 83 -34.68 -56.92 9.50
N SER A 84 -35.71 -57.76 9.38
CA SER A 84 -35.54 -59.22 9.25
C SER A 84 -35.02 -59.65 7.88
N ASP A 85 -35.31 -58.89 6.83
CA ASP A 85 -35.07 -59.30 5.45
C ASP A 85 -33.58 -59.31 5.12
N ASP A 86 -32.85 -58.31 5.59
CA ASP A 86 -31.40 -58.20 5.46
C ASP A 86 -30.64 -58.49 6.77
N ARG A 87 -31.37 -58.81 7.85
CA ARG A 87 -30.85 -59.03 9.22
C ARG A 87 -30.03 -57.85 9.73
N SER A 88 -30.49 -56.63 9.50
CA SER A 88 -29.82 -55.41 9.95
C SER A 88 -30.47 -54.78 11.18
N VAL A 89 -29.65 -54.03 11.93
CA VAL A 89 -30.08 -53.10 12.97
C VAL A 89 -29.58 -51.71 12.59
N ILE A 90 -30.50 -50.76 12.45
CA ILE A 90 -30.21 -49.37 12.15
C ILE A 90 -30.29 -48.58 13.46
N ALA A 91 -29.25 -47.82 13.78
CA ALA A 91 -29.28 -46.88 14.89
C ALA A 91 -29.45 -45.46 14.38
N TYR A 92 -30.51 -44.80 14.85
CA TYR A 92 -30.73 -43.37 14.65
C TYR A 92 -30.30 -42.63 15.92
N ALA A 93 -29.33 -41.74 15.79
CA ALA A 93 -28.77 -41.00 16.90
C ALA A 93 -28.74 -39.49 16.62
N SER A 94 -28.98 -38.71 17.66
CA SER A 94 -28.96 -37.23 17.63
C SER A 94 -27.89 -36.71 18.55
N GLY A 95 -27.29 -35.55 18.27
CA GLY A 95 -26.28 -34.94 19.14
C GLY A 95 -26.74 -34.89 20.60
N GLU A 96 -25.91 -35.38 21.54
CA GLU A 96 -26.30 -35.61 22.94
C GLU A 96 -26.86 -34.36 23.63
N TRP A 97 -26.46 -33.17 23.17
CA TRP A 97 -26.93 -31.89 23.70
C TRP A 97 -28.45 -31.71 23.62
N ILE A 98 -29.18 -32.46 22.78
CA ILE A 98 -30.65 -32.41 22.80
C ILE A 98 -31.22 -32.78 24.18
N GLN A 99 -30.49 -33.55 24.98
CA GLN A 99 -30.88 -33.90 26.35
C GLN A 99 -30.83 -32.69 27.31
N LEU A 100 -30.10 -31.61 26.98
CA LEU A 100 -30.08 -30.38 27.79
C LEU A 100 -31.47 -29.76 27.91
N ALA A 101 -32.35 -29.97 26.92
CA ALA A 101 -33.74 -29.50 26.98
C ALA A 101 -34.57 -30.14 28.11
N LYS A 102 -34.08 -31.24 28.69
CA LYS A 102 -34.72 -31.95 29.81
C LYS A 102 -33.82 -32.00 31.05
N ALA A 103 -32.68 -31.28 31.06
CA ALA A 103 -31.67 -31.40 32.11
C ALA A 103 -31.93 -30.51 33.32
N GLY A 104 -32.77 -29.48 33.18
CA GLY A 104 -33.06 -28.53 34.26
C GLY A 104 -34.10 -27.50 33.86
N ILE A 105 -34.42 -26.62 34.81
CA ILE A 105 -35.37 -25.51 34.64
C ILE A 105 -34.68 -24.24 35.13
N ILE A 106 -34.73 -23.18 34.31
CA ILE A 106 -34.22 -21.85 34.66
C ILE A 106 -35.43 -20.94 34.89
N PRO A 107 -35.62 -20.39 36.10
CA PRO A 107 -36.78 -19.55 36.41
C PRO A 107 -36.67 -18.18 35.73
N PRO A 108 -37.82 -17.49 35.56
CA PRO A 108 -37.84 -16.11 35.11
C PRO A 108 -36.95 -15.20 35.96
N GLN A 109 -36.10 -14.42 35.31
CA GLN A 109 -35.13 -13.52 35.95
C GLN A 109 -34.57 -12.51 34.96
N LYS A 110 -34.12 -11.37 35.48
CA LYS A 110 -33.38 -10.36 34.71
C LYS A 110 -31.88 -10.58 34.87
N LEU A 111 -31.16 -10.70 33.76
CA LEU A 111 -29.71 -10.87 33.72
C LEU A 111 -29.09 -9.58 33.21
N GLU A 112 -28.73 -8.67 34.10
CA GLU A 112 -28.18 -7.36 33.72
C GLU A 112 -26.64 -7.40 33.60
N GLY A 113 -26.12 -6.90 32.47
CA GLY A 113 -24.69 -6.68 32.27
C GLY A 113 -23.83 -7.94 32.42
N LYS A 114 -24.33 -9.09 31.96
CA LYS A 114 -23.64 -10.38 32.08
C LYS A 114 -22.78 -10.68 30.86
N THR A 115 -21.69 -11.39 31.09
CA THR A 115 -20.87 -11.99 30.04
C THR A 115 -21.48 -13.29 29.54
N VAL A 116 -21.08 -13.73 28.34
CA VAL A 116 -21.45 -15.05 27.82
C VAL A 116 -21.02 -16.17 28.79
N ILE A 117 -19.88 -16.01 29.47
CA ILE A 117 -19.36 -16.98 30.43
C ILE A 117 -20.32 -17.15 31.60
N GLU A 118 -20.78 -16.04 32.18
CA GLU A 118 -21.73 -16.07 33.30
C GLU A 118 -23.10 -16.62 32.89
N MET A 119 -23.60 -16.27 31.70
CA MET A 119 -24.88 -16.80 31.22
C MET A 119 -24.81 -18.29 30.89
N VAL A 120 -23.69 -18.77 30.34
CA VAL A 120 -23.46 -20.21 30.12
C VAL A 120 -23.30 -20.94 31.45
N ASP A 121 -22.68 -20.35 32.48
CA ASP A 121 -22.64 -20.93 33.83
C ASP A 121 -24.05 -21.16 34.39
N ILE A 122 -24.96 -20.20 34.22
CA ILE A 122 -26.36 -20.34 34.60
C ILE A 122 -27.03 -21.47 33.80
N ALA A 123 -26.80 -21.51 32.48
CA ALA A 123 -27.39 -22.51 31.60
C ALA A 123 -26.96 -23.94 31.96
N LEU A 124 -25.69 -24.14 32.30
CA LEU A 124 -25.09 -25.45 32.53
C LEU A 124 -25.16 -25.91 34.00
N ALA A 125 -25.65 -25.05 34.91
CA ALA A 125 -25.74 -25.34 36.33
C ALA A 125 -26.52 -26.65 36.59
N GLY A 126 -25.91 -27.56 37.35
CA GLY A 126 -26.51 -28.86 37.69
C GLY A 126 -26.53 -29.89 36.55
N THR A 127 -25.95 -29.57 35.39
CA THR A 127 -25.85 -30.51 34.26
C THR A 127 -24.48 -31.20 34.21
N LYS A 128 -24.37 -32.25 33.38
CA LYS A 128 -23.10 -32.94 33.08
C LYS A 128 -22.21 -32.20 32.06
N TRP A 129 -22.68 -31.06 31.54
CA TRP A 129 -21.97 -30.25 30.55
C TRP A 129 -21.16 -29.16 31.24
N GLN A 130 -20.02 -28.83 30.66
CA GLN A 130 -19.05 -27.88 31.18
C GLN A 130 -18.79 -26.80 30.12
N LYS A 131 -18.30 -25.64 30.59
CA LYS A 131 -17.81 -24.59 29.70
C LYS A 131 -16.60 -25.09 28.91
N GLY A 132 -16.65 -24.90 27.61
CA GLY A 132 -15.53 -25.11 26.71
C GLY A 132 -14.81 -23.79 26.40
N ASN A 133 -14.49 -23.59 25.12
CA ASN A 133 -13.96 -22.34 24.59
C ASN A 133 -15.11 -21.35 24.40
N LEU A 134 -15.15 -20.30 25.22
CA LEU A 134 -16.15 -19.24 25.15
C LEU A 134 -15.46 -17.95 24.73
N GLU A 135 -15.89 -17.38 23.61
CA GLU A 135 -15.40 -16.08 23.14
C GLU A 135 -15.66 -15.01 24.20
N TYR A 136 -14.65 -14.21 24.56
CA TYR A 136 -14.91 -13.03 25.39
C TYR A 136 -15.64 -11.98 24.56
N ALA A 137 -16.97 -11.98 24.66
CA ALA A 137 -17.85 -10.98 24.07
C ALA A 137 -18.25 -9.92 25.12
N SER A 138 -18.51 -8.69 24.66
CA SER A 138 -18.96 -7.57 25.50
C SER A 138 -20.15 -7.95 26.39
N PHE A 139 -20.35 -7.25 27.51
CA PHE A 139 -21.50 -7.45 28.39
C PHE A 139 -22.82 -7.22 27.66
N ARG A 140 -23.81 -8.09 27.92
CA ARG A 140 -25.18 -7.97 27.41
C ARG A 140 -26.16 -8.18 28.56
N SER A 141 -27.33 -7.57 28.43
CA SER A 141 -28.45 -7.84 29.32
C SER A 141 -29.49 -8.70 28.59
N MET A 142 -30.16 -9.59 29.32
CA MET A 142 -31.34 -10.28 28.82
C MET A 142 -32.40 -10.49 29.90
N THR A 143 -33.67 -10.55 29.48
CA THR A 143 -34.79 -10.87 30.36
C THR A 143 -35.37 -12.24 30.01
N ILE A 144 -35.51 -13.08 31.02
CA ILE A 144 -36.18 -14.39 30.91
C ILE A 144 -37.56 -14.22 31.53
N ASP A 145 -38.60 -14.09 30.70
CA ASP A 145 -39.97 -13.80 31.16
C ASP A 145 -40.74 -15.05 31.60
N GLU A 146 -40.38 -16.22 31.06
CA GLU A 146 -40.99 -17.51 31.34
C GLU A 146 -39.92 -18.57 31.65
N PHE A 147 -40.32 -19.68 32.26
CA PHE A 147 -39.41 -20.79 32.51
C PHE A 147 -38.78 -21.29 31.20
N ILE A 148 -37.46 -21.45 31.19
CA ILE A 148 -36.71 -21.89 30.01
C ILE A 148 -35.80 -23.07 30.34
N ASP A 149 -35.67 -24.01 29.40
CA ASP A 149 -34.73 -25.12 29.53
C ASP A 149 -33.29 -24.69 29.16
N PRO A 150 -32.27 -25.40 29.66
CA PRO A 150 -30.87 -25.12 29.34
C PRO A 150 -30.53 -25.02 27.85
N LEU A 151 -31.10 -25.87 26.98
CA LEU A 151 -30.77 -25.87 25.56
C LEU A 151 -31.34 -24.64 24.85
N SER A 152 -32.61 -24.32 25.12
CA SER A 152 -33.26 -23.13 24.59
C SER A 152 -32.56 -21.87 25.10
N PHE A 153 -32.12 -21.87 26.35
CA PHE A 153 -31.37 -20.75 26.92
C PHE A 153 -29.99 -20.58 26.26
N LEU A 154 -29.23 -21.66 26.03
CA LEU A 154 -27.96 -21.61 25.28
C LEU A 154 -28.16 -21.05 23.86
N LYS A 155 -29.26 -21.40 23.18
CA LYS A 155 -29.61 -20.84 21.87
C LYS A 155 -29.90 -19.34 21.94
N LYS A 156 -30.64 -18.88 22.97
CA LYS A 156 -30.87 -17.44 23.20
C LYS A 156 -29.56 -16.69 23.49
N ILE A 157 -28.65 -17.28 24.28
CA ILE A 157 -27.33 -16.71 24.55
C ILE A 157 -26.54 -16.56 23.24
N ALA A 158 -26.41 -17.63 22.46
CA ALA A 158 -25.71 -17.58 21.17
C ALA A 158 -26.29 -16.50 20.24
N SER A 159 -27.61 -16.37 20.16
CA SER A 159 -28.26 -15.31 19.38
C SER A 159 -27.98 -13.90 19.92
N LEU A 160 -28.01 -13.71 21.24
CA LEU A 160 -27.78 -12.42 21.89
C LEU A 160 -26.36 -11.89 21.67
N PHE A 161 -25.39 -12.80 21.67
CA PHE A 161 -23.97 -12.47 21.50
C PHE A 161 -23.47 -12.63 20.07
N GLU A 162 -24.32 -13.04 19.12
CA GLU A 162 -23.97 -13.33 17.72
C GLU A 162 -22.83 -14.36 17.61
N LEU A 163 -22.94 -15.45 18.38
CA LEU A 163 -21.97 -16.55 18.45
C LEU A 163 -22.56 -17.85 17.91
N GLU A 164 -21.70 -18.77 17.51
CA GLU A 164 -22.03 -20.12 17.09
C GLU A 164 -21.66 -21.13 18.17
N ILE A 165 -22.57 -22.06 18.44
CA ILE A 165 -22.37 -23.10 19.45
C ILE A 165 -21.66 -24.30 18.82
N GLN A 166 -20.77 -24.92 19.57
CA GLN A 166 -20.14 -26.18 19.22
C GLN A 166 -20.10 -27.10 20.44
N TYR A 167 -20.48 -28.36 20.24
CA TYR A 167 -20.51 -29.37 21.29
C TYR A 167 -19.44 -30.44 21.03
N ARG A 168 -18.79 -30.91 22.09
CA ARG A 168 -17.78 -31.98 22.02
C ARG A 168 -17.65 -32.76 23.33
N ALA A 169 -17.18 -34.00 23.21
CA ALA A 169 -16.79 -34.83 24.34
C ALA A 169 -15.27 -34.90 24.47
N GLY A 170 -14.77 -34.91 25.72
CA GLY A 170 -13.41 -35.32 26.03
C GLY A 170 -13.39 -36.81 26.38
N VAL A 171 -12.52 -37.57 25.74
CA VAL A 171 -12.36 -39.02 25.98
C VAL A 171 -10.91 -39.30 26.35
N VAL A 172 -10.70 -40.04 27.44
CA VAL A 172 -9.37 -40.51 27.86
C VAL A 172 -9.47 -42.00 28.16
N GLY A 173 -8.71 -42.82 27.44
CA GLY A 173 -8.84 -44.27 27.52
C GLY A 173 -10.24 -44.73 27.13
N SER A 174 -10.91 -45.49 28.00
CA SER A 174 -12.26 -46.04 27.76
C SER A 174 -13.41 -45.24 28.39
N GLN A 175 -13.17 -44.00 28.80
CA GLN A 175 -14.13 -43.18 29.55
C GLN A 175 -14.31 -41.78 28.97
N VAL A 176 -15.57 -41.31 28.98
CA VAL A 176 -15.90 -39.90 28.73
C VAL A 176 -15.57 -39.09 29.98
N VAL A 177 -14.57 -38.21 29.88
CA VAL A 177 -14.07 -37.40 31.01
C VAL A 177 -14.73 -36.02 31.10
N GLY A 178 -15.42 -35.57 30.06
CA GLY A 178 -16.10 -34.28 30.06
C GLY A 178 -16.94 -34.05 28.80
N ARG A 179 -17.90 -33.15 28.92
CA ARG A 179 -18.75 -32.67 27.82
C ARG A 179 -18.67 -31.16 27.81
N TYR A 180 -18.40 -30.57 26.67
CA TYR A 180 -18.08 -29.15 26.57
C TYR A 180 -19.03 -28.45 25.62
N VAL A 181 -19.46 -27.26 26.04
CA VAL A 181 -20.15 -26.28 25.18
C VAL A 181 -19.16 -25.17 24.87
N ASP A 182 -18.76 -25.07 23.62
CA ASP A 182 -17.97 -23.97 23.07
C ASP A 182 -18.94 -22.94 22.44
N MET A 183 -18.61 -21.64 22.55
CA MET A 183 -19.31 -20.54 21.88
C MET A 183 -18.28 -19.66 21.20
N VAL A 184 -18.25 -19.69 19.87
CA VAL A 184 -17.22 -19.05 19.04
C VAL A 184 -17.85 -18.08 18.06
N LYS A 185 -17.12 -17.05 17.61
CA LYS A 185 -17.66 -16.09 16.62
C LYS A 185 -18.09 -16.73 15.31
N LYS A 186 -17.28 -17.67 14.81
CA LYS A 186 -17.49 -18.32 13.52
C LYS A 186 -16.76 -19.65 13.51
N ARG A 187 -17.45 -20.72 13.09
CA ARG A 187 -16.90 -22.06 12.86
C ARG A 187 -16.37 -22.18 11.43
N GLY A 188 -15.34 -23.00 11.23
CA GLY A 188 -14.69 -23.23 9.94
C GLY A 188 -13.70 -22.12 9.54
N GLN A 189 -13.08 -22.28 8.38
CA GLN A 189 -11.99 -21.42 7.91
C GLN A 189 -12.14 -21.05 6.42
N GLU A 190 -11.47 -19.98 6.00
CA GLU A 190 -11.36 -19.66 4.57
C GLU A 190 -10.30 -20.55 3.93
N THR A 191 -10.71 -21.46 3.05
CA THR A 191 -9.82 -22.49 2.50
C THR A 191 -9.24 -22.14 1.13
N GLY A 192 -9.78 -21.10 0.47
CA GLY A 192 -9.44 -20.75 -0.91
C GLY A 192 -9.88 -21.79 -1.95
N LYS A 193 -10.58 -22.85 -1.54
CA LYS A 193 -11.12 -23.87 -2.45
C LYS A 193 -12.13 -23.24 -3.40
N GLU A 194 -12.03 -23.59 -4.67
CA GLU A 194 -12.95 -23.17 -5.72
C GLU A 194 -13.78 -24.36 -6.23
N ILE A 195 -15.11 -24.20 -6.18
CA ILE A 195 -16.12 -25.11 -6.73
C ILE A 195 -16.54 -24.59 -8.11
N THR A 196 -16.38 -25.39 -9.16
CA THR A 196 -16.59 -24.95 -10.55
C THR A 196 -17.41 -25.91 -11.40
N ILE A 197 -18.13 -25.35 -12.37
CA ILE A 197 -18.87 -26.14 -13.37
C ILE A 197 -17.91 -27.04 -14.17
N GLY A 198 -18.28 -28.32 -14.32
CA GLY A 198 -17.46 -29.33 -14.97
C GLY A 198 -16.39 -29.98 -14.10
N LYS A 199 -16.26 -29.58 -12.82
CA LYS A 199 -15.35 -30.17 -11.83
C LYS A 199 -16.14 -30.78 -10.67
N ASP A 200 -16.67 -29.94 -9.78
CA ASP A 200 -17.32 -30.32 -8.53
C ASP A 200 -18.67 -29.63 -8.30
N LEU A 201 -19.02 -28.62 -9.11
CA LEU A 201 -20.36 -28.01 -9.13
C LEU A 201 -21.32 -28.88 -9.95
N LEU A 202 -22.33 -29.45 -9.30
CA LEU A 202 -23.41 -30.21 -9.96
C LEU A 202 -24.49 -29.27 -10.51
N GLY A 203 -24.79 -28.19 -9.79
CA GLY A 203 -25.72 -27.18 -10.24
C GLY A 203 -25.83 -26.01 -9.26
N ILE A 204 -26.28 -24.87 -9.79
CA ILE A 204 -26.60 -23.70 -8.99
C ILE A 204 -27.86 -23.02 -9.52
N LYS A 205 -28.76 -22.65 -8.61
CA LYS A 205 -29.93 -21.81 -8.90
C LYS A 205 -29.76 -20.48 -8.18
N ARG A 206 -30.02 -19.38 -8.89
CA ARG A 206 -30.06 -18.02 -8.34
C ARG A 206 -31.52 -17.57 -8.30
N ILE A 207 -32.04 -17.33 -7.11
CA ILE A 207 -33.44 -16.98 -6.84
C ILE A 207 -33.50 -15.52 -6.40
N GLU A 208 -34.23 -14.68 -7.14
CA GLU A 208 -34.47 -13.28 -6.78
C GLU A 208 -35.90 -13.09 -6.26
N ASN A 209 -36.06 -12.42 -5.11
CA ASN A 209 -37.36 -12.12 -4.50
C ASN A 209 -37.49 -10.61 -4.26
N SER A 210 -38.62 -10.04 -4.70
CA SER A 210 -38.94 -8.60 -4.61
C SER A 210 -39.99 -8.23 -3.54
N GLN A 211 -40.52 -9.21 -2.80
CA GLN A 211 -41.66 -9.01 -1.89
C GLN A 211 -41.37 -8.02 -0.76
N ASN A 212 -40.15 -8.04 -0.23
CA ASN A 212 -39.75 -7.20 0.92
C ASN A 212 -39.16 -5.85 0.51
N ILE A 213 -39.22 -5.48 -0.78
CA ILE A 213 -38.64 -4.23 -1.26
C ILE A 213 -39.41 -3.03 -0.69
N CYS A 214 -38.70 -2.11 -0.05
CA CYS A 214 -39.25 -0.83 0.37
C CYS A 214 -38.43 0.34 -0.17
N THR A 215 -39.13 1.43 -0.49
CA THR A 215 -38.52 2.69 -0.93
C THR A 215 -38.60 3.75 0.16
N ALA A 216 -39.37 3.48 1.22
CA ALA A 216 -39.36 4.22 2.47
C ALA A 216 -39.45 3.25 3.66
N LEU A 217 -38.69 3.50 4.73
CA LEU A 217 -38.71 2.68 5.95
C LEU A 217 -39.09 3.53 7.16
N LEU A 218 -40.21 3.21 7.79
CA LEU A 218 -40.64 3.80 9.06
C LEU A 218 -40.15 2.94 10.22
N GLY A 219 -39.39 3.55 11.13
CA GLY A 219 -38.85 2.87 12.30
C GLY A 219 -39.46 3.41 13.58
N PHE A 220 -39.83 2.52 14.50
CA PHE A 220 -40.44 2.90 15.77
C PHE A 220 -40.08 1.93 16.90
N VAL A 221 -40.02 2.48 18.12
CA VAL A 221 -39.90 1.70 19.36
C VAL A 221 -40.97 2.17 20.34
N LYS A 222 -41.70 1.22 20.94
CA LYS A 222 -42.76 1.52 21.91
C LYS A 222 -42.18 1.55 23.32
N LYS A 223 -42.36 2.65 24.06
CA LYS A 223 -41.99 2.76 25.47
C LYS A 223 -43.06 2.19 26.40
N GLU A 224 -42.66 1.83 27.63
CA GLU A 224 -43.60 1.60 28.73
C GLU A 224 -44.37 2.90 29.00
N GLY A 225 -45.69 2.89 28.74
CA GLY A 225 -46.53 4.10 28.72
C GLY A 225 -47.24 4.34 27.38
N GLY A 226 -46.85 3.65 26.31
CA GLY A 226 -47.53 3.70 25.01
C GLY A 226 -47.03 4.79 24.04
N GLU A 227 -46.04 5.59 24.45
CA GLU A 227 -45.37 6.55 23.57
C GLU A 227 -44.39 5.86 22.61
N PHE A 228 -44.25 6.41 21.40
CA PHE A 228 -43.34 5.90 20.38
C PHE A 228 -42.11 6.79 20.24
N ILE A 229 -40.94 6.16 20.19
CA ILE A 229 -39.70 6.78 19.72
C ILE A 229 -39.64 6.59 18.21
N THR A 230 -39.52 7.70 17.48
CA THR A 230 -39.27 7.72 16.03
C THR A 230 -38.09 8.63 15.73
N ILE A 231 -37.69 8.71 14.45
CA ILE A 231 -36.65 9.63 14.00
C ILE A 231 -37.17 11.03 13.68
N THR A 232 -38.47 11.30 13.85
CA THR A 232 -39.15 12.53 13.42
C THR A 232 -38.40 13.81 13.85
N GLU A 233 -38.02 13.88 15.12
CA GLU A 233 -37.37 15.07 15.70
C GLU A 233 -35.99 15.37 15.10
N ILE A 234 -35.26 14.32 14.70
CA ILE A 234 -33.91 14.44 14.14
C ILE A 234 -33.90 14.38 12.60
N ASN A 235 -35.03 14.06 11.98
CA ASN A 235 -35.20 13.88 10.54
C ASN A 235 -36.22 14.86 9.96
N LYS A 236 -36.10 16.15 10.33
CA LYS A 236 -36.87 17.26 9.75
C LYS A 236 -38.39 17.07 9.80
N GLY A 237 -38.91 16.41 10.84
CA GLY A 237 -40.35 16.17 11.00
C GLY A 237 -40.88 14.93 10.26
N VAL A 238 -40.01 14.09 9.66
CA VAL A 238 -40.42 12.90 8.90
C VAL A 238 -40.04 11.61 9.66
N PRO A 239 -40.98 10.70 9.97
CA PRO A 239 -40.73 9.50 10.78
C PRO A 239 -40.06 8.34 10.02
N TYR A 240 -39.79 8.50 8.73
CA TYR A 240 -39.25 7.45 7.86
C TYR A 240 -38.05 7.91 7.06
N LEU A 241 -37.20 6.96 6.70
CA LEU A 241 -36.12 7.13 5.75
C LEU A 241 -36.61 6.86 4.34
N VAL A 242 -36.03 7.53 3.36
CA VAL A 242 -36.32 7.32 1.93
C VAL A 242 -35.02 6.96 1.22
N ASP A 243 -35.09 5.96 0.35
CA ASP A 243 -34.05 5.68 -0.62
C ASP A 243 -34.52 6.09 -2.01
N ASN A 244 -33.91 7.14 -2.55
CA ASN A 244 -34.35 7.74 -3.81
C ASN A 244 -34.10 6.80 -5.00
N ASP A 245 -33.02 6.03 -4.99
CA ASP A 245 -32.69 5.11 -6.08
C ASP A 245 -33.64 3.90 -6.09
N ALA A 246 -34.00 3.40 -4.91
CA ALA A 246 -35.05 2.41 -4.74
C ALA A 246 -36.40 2.97 -5.17
N PHE A 247 -36.71 4.21 -4.80
CA PHE A 247 -37.94 4.87 -5.23
C PHE A 247 -38.02 4.96 -6.75
N GLN A 248 -36.98 5.42 -7.44
CA GLN A 248 -36.98 5.48 -8.90
C GLN A 248 -37.18 4.11 -9.56
N ARG A 249 -36.62 3.05 -8.97
CA ARG A 249 -36.71 1.68 -9.52
C ARG A 249 -38.04 0.99 -9.23
N TRP A 250 -38.62 1.20 -8.06
CA TRP A 250 -39.70 0.36 -7.54
C TRP A 250 -41.01 1.11 -7.28
N ASN A 251 -41.08 2.43 -7.44
CA ASN A 251 -42.32 3.17 -7.23
C ASN A 251 -43.41 2.69 -8.19
N GLU A 252 -44.64 2.65 -7.69
CA GLU A 252 -45.82 2.47 -8.51
C GLU A 252 -46.60 3.78 -8.50
N LYS A 253 -46.68 4.45 -9.64
CA LYS A 253 -47.37 5.75 -9.80
C LYS A 253 -46.86 6.83 -8.83
N GLY A 254 -45.55 6.87 -8.59
CA GLY A 254 -44.93 7.83 -7.67
C GLY A 254 -45.22 7.59 -6.19
N GLN A 255 -45.77 6.42 -5.82
CA GLN A 255 -46.01 6.07 -4.42
C GLN A 255 -44.81 5.32 -3.82
N HIS A 256 -44.46 5.66 -2.59
CA HIS A 256 -43.47 4.90 -1.83
C HIS A 256 -44.03 3.51 -1.46
N LYS A 257 -43.17 2.50 -1.49
CA LYS A 257 -43.42 1.19 -0.87
C LYS A 257 -42.90 1.27 0.56
N PHE A 258 -43.81 1.40 1.52
CA PHE A 258 -43.45 1.54 2.93
C PHE A 258 -43.11 0.20 3.57
N GLY A 259 -41.94 0.12 4.19
CA GLY A 259 -41.58 -0.92 5.14
C GLY A 259 -41.69 -0.39 6.57
N PHE A 260 -41.98 -1.31 7.49
CA PHE A 260 -42.01 -1.02 8.92
C PHE A 260 -40.88 -1.79 9.62
N TYR A 261 -40.23 -1.13 10.59
CA TYR A 261 -39.14 -1.71 11.36
C TYR A 261 -39.26 -1.34 12.83
N SER A 262 -39.28 -2.35 13.70
CA SER A 262 -39.15 -2.16 15.14
C SER A 262 -37.99 -3.03 15.61
N PRO A 263 -36.88 -2.45 16.10
CA PRO A 263 -35.76 -3.23 16.60
C PRO A 263 -36.15 -3.92 17.91
N GLU A 264 -35.90 -5.22 18.01
CA GLU A 264 -36.02 -5.97 19.26
C GLU A 264 -34.83 -5.60 20.15
N THR A 265 -35.01 -4.67 21.10
CA THR A 265 -33.95 -4.27 22.04
C THR A 265 -34.47 -4.21 23.46
N GLU A 266 -33.69 -4.73 24.40
CA GLU A 266 -33.93 -4.60 25.84
C GLU A 266 -33.37 -3.31 26.46
N ASN A 267 -32.80 -2.41 25.65
CA ASN A 267 -32.28 -1.14 26.15
C ASN A 267 -33.42 -0.15 26.42
N GLU A 268 -33.66 0.16 27.70
CA GLU A 268 -34.50 1.29 28.13
C GLU A 268 -33.97 2.65 27.60
N ASP A 269 -32.71 2.69 27.15
CA ASP A 269 -32.01 3.86 26.59
C ASP A 269 -32.07 3.98 25.04
N MET A 270 -33.03 3.36 24.36
CA MET A 270 -33.20 3.58 22.91
C MET A 270 -33.51 5.06 22.63
N ASP A 271 -32.72 5.71 21.76
CA ASP A 271 -32.95 7.09 21.32
C ASP A 271 -33.14 7.21 19.80
N ALA A 272 -33.59 8.38 19.34
CA ALA A 272 -33.86 8.63 17.92
C ALA A 272 -32.60 8.43 17.05
N LYS A 273 -31.40 8.76 17.55
CA LYS A 273 -30.14 8.64 16.79
C LYS A 273 -29.75 7.18 16.58
N ARG A 274 -29.89 6.35 17.62
CA ARG A 274 -29.65 4.91 17.54
C ARG A 274 -30.66 4.24 16.62
N LEU A 275 -31.93 4.60 16.75
CA LEU A 275 -33.00 4.12 15.87
C LEU A 275 -32.73 4.49 14.40
N MET A 276 -32.33 5.73 14.11
CA MET A 276 -31.92 6.18 12.76
C MET A 276 -30.78 5.33 12.18
N THR A 277 -29.80 4.94 12.99
CA THR A 277 -28.68 4.09 12.55
C THR A 277 -29.14 2.68 12.19
N LEU A 278 -30.01 2.08 13.02
CA LEU A 278 -30.59 0.77 12.76
C LEU A 278 -31.50 0.79 11.53
N MET A 279 -32.34 1.83 11.40
CA MET A 279 -33.20 2.05 10.23
C MET A 279 -32.38 2.19 8.94
N ASN A 280 -31.28 2.93 8.93
CA ASN A 280 -30.41 3.05 7.75
C ASN A 280 -29.82 1.69 7.35
N THR A 281 -29.42 0.89 8.34
CA THR A 281 -28.88 -0.45 8.10
C THR A 281 -29.95 -1.37 7.52
N GLU A 282 -31.16 -1.32 8.06
CA GLU A 282 -32.27 -2.16 7.61
C GLU A 282 -32.82 -1.74 6.26
N LEU A 283 -32.92 -0.43 5.98
CA LEU A 283 -33.35 0.09 4.68
C LEU A 283 -32.42 -0.40 3.58
N LYS A 284 -31.09 -0.37 3.79
CA LYS A 284 -30.11 -0.89 2.82
C LYS A 284 -30.32 -2.36 2.46
N LYS A 285 -30.89 -3.19 3.34
CA LYS A 285 -31.20 -4.60 3.04
C LYS A 285 -32.45 -4.77 2.19
N ARG A 286 -33.32 -3.75 2.13
CA ARG A 286 -34.67 -3.82 1.54
C ARG A 286 -34.85 -2.92 0.32
N VAL A 287 -33.81 -2.22 -0.15
CA VAL A 287 -33.87 -1.36 -1.36
C VAL A 287 -33.73 -2.13 -2.68
N ASN A 288 -33.28 -3.38 -2.62
CA ASN A 288 -33.05 -4.27 -3.76
C ASN A 288 -33.81 -5.58 -3.60
N THR A 289 -33.97 -6.33 -4.70
CA THR A 289 -34.41 -7.74 -4.62
C THR A 289 -33.45 -8.52 -3.71
N SER A 290 -33.98 -9.34 -2.82
CA SER A 290 -33.16 -10.29 -2.07
C SER A 290 -32.77 -11.43 -3.00
N VAL A 291 -31.48 -11.69 -3.11
CA VAL A 291 -30.93 -12.79 -3.92
C VAL A 291 -30.55 -13.92 -2.98
N SER A 292 -30.93 -15.14 -3.33
CA SER A 292 -30.53 -16.36 -2.63
C SER A 292 -30.08 -17.41 -3.64
N TYR A 293 -29.29 -18.38 -3.19
CA TYR A 293 -28.75 -19.41 -4.06
C TYR A 293 -28.99 -20.80 -3.47
N GLU A 294 -29.29 -21.74 -4.35
CA GLU A 294 -29.24 -23.17 -4.06
C GLU A 294 -28.06 -23.74 -4.83
N VAL A 295 -27.09 -24.32 -4.13
CA VAL A 295 -25.86 -24.87 -4.71
C VAL A 295 -25.78 -26.34 -4.38
N GLU A 296 -25.57 -27.16 -5.41
CA GLU A 296 -25.29 -28.58 -5.28
C GLU A 296 -23.85 -28.84 -5.72
N ALA A 297 -23.02 -29.36 -4.80
CA ALA A 297 -21.62 -29.67 -5.07
C ALA A 297 -21.23 -31.06 -4.55
N GLN A 298 -20.37 -31.75 -5.30
CA GLN A 298 -19.83 -33.05 -4.92
C GLN A 298 -18.53 -32.90 -4.12
N SER A 299 -18.34 -33.70 -3.07
CA SER A 299 -17.09 -33.73 -2.30
C SER A 299 -15.94 -34.46 -3.01
N ILE A 300 -15.38 -33.86 -4.09
CA ILE A 300 -14.29 -34.49 -4.85
C ILE A 300 -13.03 -34.75 -4.01
N GLY A 301 -12.79 -33.95 -2.97
CA GLY A 301 -11.68 -34.14 -2.04
C GLY A 301 -11.78 -35.47 -1.30
N ARG A 302 -12.99 -35.91 -0.96
CA ARG A 302 -13.23 -37.20 -0.31
C ARG A 302 -13.26 -38.35 -1.32
N VAL A 303 -13.85 -38.13 -2.50
CA VAL A 303 -13.93 -39.14 -3.57
C VAL A 303 -12.55 -39.53 -4.09
N PHE A 304 -11.66 -38.56 -4.30
CA PHE A 304 -10.32 -38.77 -4.88
C PHE A 304 -9.17 -38.68 -3.87
N GLY A 305 -9.46 -38.44 -2.58
CA GLY A 305 -8.42 -38.34 -1.53
C GLY A 305 -7.56 -37.06 -1.63
N LEU A 306 -8.11 -35.98 -2.16
CA LEU A 306 -7.40 -34.71 -2.36
C LEU A 306 -7.59 -33.78 -1.16
N ALA A 307 -6.58 -33.71 -0.28
CA ALA A 307 -6.66 -32.95 0.96
C ALA A 307 -6.94 -31.44 0.77
N HIS A 308 -6.47 -30.85 -0.33
CA HIS A 308 -6.69 -29.44 -0.67
C HIS A 308 -8.08 -29.16 -1.25
N GLU A 309 -8.85 -30.20 -1.57
CA GLU A 309 -10.20 -30.11 -2.12
C GLU A 309 -11.29 -30.47 -1.09
N LEU A 310 -10.90 -30.67 0.18
CA LEU A 310 -11.83 -30.98 1.26
C LEU A 310 -12.72 -29.77 1.60
N ILE A 311 -13.96 -30.07 1.95
CA ILE A 311 -14.94 -29.11 2.48
C ILE A 311 -15.29 -29.59 3.88
N ASN A 312 -15.17 -28.72 4.88
CA ASN A 312 -15.57 -29.01 6.25
C ASN A 312 -16.67 -28.08 6.72
N GLU A 313 -17.23 -28.42 7.87
CA GLU A 313 -18.25 -27.65 8.55
C GLU A 313 -17.80 -26.19 8.78
N GLY A 314 -18.54 -25.26 8.19
CA GLY A 314 -18.33 -23.82 8.33
C GLY A 314 -17.26 -23.23 7.41
N ASP A 315 -16.61 -24.03 6.56
CA ASP A 315 -15.58 -23.53 5.64
C ASP A 315 -16.18 -22.52 4.65
N THR A 316 -15.44 -21.43 4.41
CA THR A 316 -15.75 -20.45 3.36
C THR A 316 -14.98 -20.83 2.09
N ILE A 317 -15.72 -20.97 0.99
CA ILE A 317 -15.25 -21.42 -0.34
C ILE A 317 -15.73 -20.46 -1.43
N ARG A 318 -15.12 -20.56 -2.62
CA ARG A 318 -15.52 -19.80 -3.81
C ARG A 318 -16.28 -20.69 -4.77
N ILE A 319 -17.32 -20.16 -5.38
CA ILE A 319 -18.13 -20.84 -6.41
C ILE A 319 -18.03 -20.03 -7.68
N LYS A 320 -17.72 -20.70 -8.78
CA LYS A 320 -17.64 -20.09 -10.09
C LYS A 320 -18.50 -20.87 -11.08
N ASP A 321 -19.55 -20.21 -11.53
CA ASP A 321 -20.42 -20.70 -12.58
C ASP A 321 -20.31 -19.80 -13.82
N THR A 322 -19.74 -20.35 -14.89
CA THR A 322 -19.59 -19.63 -16.16
C THR A 322 -20.75 -19.82 -17.13
N GLY A 323 -21.79 -20.57 -16.73
CA GLY A 323 -23.02 -20.80 -17.50
C GLY A 323 -24.05 -19.69 -17.37
N PHE A 324 -24.01 -18.89 -16.30
CA PHE A 324 -24.83 -17.67 -16.19
C PHE A 324 -24.32 -16.59 -17.15
N THR A 325 -25.25 -15.75 -17.65
CA THR A 325 -24.93 -14.52 -18.39
C THR A 325 -25.54 -13.32 -17.66
N PRO A 326 -24.74 -12.49 -16.97
CA PRO A 326 -23.28 -12.57 -16.81
C PRO A 326 -22.81 -13.75 -15.95
N LYS A 327 -21.51 -14.09 -16.03
CA LYS A 327 -20.90 -15.17 -15.24
C LYS A 327 -21.09 -14.90 -13.74
N LEU A 328 -21.35 -15.95 -12.99
CA LEU A 328 -21.64 -15.86 -11.57
C LEU A 328 -20.41 -16.29 -10.76
N TYR A 329 -19.92 -15.39 -9.92
CA TYR A 329 -18.86 -15.64 -8.96
C TYR A 329 -19.40 -15.39 -7.56
N LEU A 330 -19.34 -16.39 -6.69
CA LEU A 330 -19.80 -16.30 -5.32
C LEU A 330 -18.70 -16.67 -4.36
N GLU A 331 -18.68 -16.01 -3.21
CA GLU A 331 -18.15 -16.60 -1.99
C GLU A 331 -19.33 -17.16 -1.19
N ALA A 332 -19.18 -18.36 -0.63
CA ALA A 332 -20.22 -19.02 0.13
C ALA A 332 -19.64 -19.87 1.25
N ARG A 333 -20.41 -20.07 2.31
CA ARG A 333 -20.02 -20.86 3.48
C ARG A 333 -20.78 -22.17 3.53
N ALA A 334 -20.11 -23.27 3.85
CA ALA A 334 -20.78 -24.56 4.08
C ALA A 334 -21.55 -24.52 5.42
N ILE A 335 -22.87 -24.38 5.37
CA ILE A 335 -23.73 -24.17 6.55
C ILE A 335 -24.46 -25.44 6.99
N ALA A 336 -24.58 -26.43 6.11
CA ALA A 336 -25.06 -27.77 6.43
C ALA A 336 -24.42 -28.81 5.50
N GLY A 337 -24.48 -30.07 5.88
CA GLY A 337 -23.99 -31.14 5.02
C GLY A 337 -24.42 -32.53 5.47
N ASP A 338 -24.51 -33.42 4.48
CA ASP A 338 -24.56 -34.86 4.65
C ASP A 338 -23.15 -35.41 4.45
N GLU A 339 -22.67 -36.24 5.36
CA GLU A 339 -21.34 -36.85 5.30
C GLU A 339 -21.42 -38.35 5.57
N SER A 340 -20.76 -39.15 4.75
CA SER A 340 -20.61 -40.60 4.97
C SER A 340 -19.13 -40.96 5.07
N PHE A 341 -18.76 -41.70 6.11
CA PHE A 341 -17.44 -42.29 6.20
C PHE A 341 -17.27 -43.43 5.18
N LYS A 342 -18.32 -44.25 5.01
CA LYS A 342 -18.32 -45.45 4.17
C LYS A 342 -18.49 -45.15 2.69
N ASN A 343 -19.28 -44.14 2.34
CA ASN A 343 -19.54 -43.77 0.94
C ASN A 343 -19.41 -42.26 0.69
N PRO A 344 -18.20 -41.76 0.40
CA PRO A 344 -17.95 -40.36 0.06
C PRO A 344 -18.78 -39.79 -1.09
N LEU A 345 -19.37 -40.62 -1.95
CA LEU A 345 -20.25 -40.15 -3.03
C LEU A 345 -21.57 -39.59 -2.49
N GLN A 346 -21.96 -39.97 -1.27
CA GLN A 346 -23.15 -39.45 -0.59
C GLN A 346 -22.90 -38.10 0.08
N ASP A 347 -21.65 -37.62 0.13
CA ASP A 347 -21.34 -36.33 0.74
C ASP A 347 -21.98 -35.20 -0.07
N LYS A 348 -22.81 -34.39 0.61
CA LYS A 348 -23.48 -33.22 0.05
C LYS A 348 -23.32 -32.04 1.00
N TYR A 349 -23.18 -30.84 0.46
CA TYR A 349 -23.11 -29.62 1.27
C TYR A 349 -24.17 -28.64 0.81
N VAL A 350 -24.74 -27.94 1.78
CA VAL A 350 -25.60 -26.79 1.58
C VAL A 350 -24.79 -25.55 1.93
N PHE A 351 -24.77 -24.62 0.99
CA PHE A 351 -24.05 -23.36 1.15
C PHE A 351 -25.01 -22.23 1.54
N GLY A 352 -24.48 -21.26 2.28
CA GLY A 352 -25.16 -20.07 2.75
C GLY A 352 -24.20 -18.89 2.86
N ASP A 353 -24.65 -17.80 3.47
CA ASP A 353 -23.87 -16.56 3.62
C ASP A 353 -23.25 -16.08 2.29
N TYR A 354 -24.04 -16.17 1.22
CA TYR A 354 -23.57 -15.87 -0.13
C TYR A 354 -23.17 -14.42 -0.32
N HIS A 355 -22.01 -14.21 -0.93
CA HIS A 355 -21.52 -12.91 -1.36
C HIS A 355 -21.21 -12.96 -2.86
N GLU A 356 -22.01 -12.25 -3.67
CA GLU A 356 -21.79 -12.16 -5.11
C GLU A 356 -20.60 -11.25 -5.40
N ILE A 357 -19.56 -11.79 -6.03
CA ILE A 357 -18.37 -11.06 -6.45
C ILE A 357 -18.70 -10.46 -7.82
N ILE A 358 -18.99 -9.16 -7.81
CA ILE A 358 -19.40 -8.42 -9.00
C ILE A 358 -18.15 -7.96 -9.75
N ASP A 359 -18.03 -8.35 -11.03
CA ASP A 359 -17.07 -7.74 -11.96
C ASP A 359 -17.56 -6.33 -12.33
N PRO A 360 -16.83 -5.25 -11.95
CA PRO A 360 -17.23 -3.87 -12.25
C PRO A 360 -17.49 -3.62 -13.75
N ASN A 361 -16.82 -4.37 -14.63
CA ASN A 361 -17.01 -4.27 -16.07
C ASN A 361 -18.36 -4.83 -16.55
N GLU A 362 -18.93 -5.84 -15.87
CA GLU A 362 -20.24 -6.43 -16.22
C GLU A 362 -21.42 -5.57 -15.73
N GLU A 363 -21.31 -4.88 -14.60
CA GLU A 363 -22.32 -3.88 -14.19
C GLU A 363 -22.35 -2.68 -15.12
N LEU A 364 -21.17 -2.19 -15.54
CA LEU A 364 -21.07 -1.21 -16.61
C LEU A 364 -21.72 -1.72 -17.91
N ARG A 365 -21.63 -3.03 -18.20
CA ARG A 365 -22.26 -3.68 -19.36
C ARG A 365 -23.78 -3.80 -19.22
N LYS A 366 -24.33 -4.06 -18.03
CA LYS A 366 -25.78 -4.04 -17.75
C LYS A 366 -26.35 -2.63 -17.84
N ILE A 367 -25.64 -1.65 -17.28
CA ILE A 367 -25.98 -0.22 -17.37
C ILE A 367 -25.91 0.21 -18.84
N TYR A 368 -24.85 -0.15 -19.56
CA TYR A 368 -24.72 0.04 -21.00
C TYR A 368 -25.87 -0.62 -21.78
N ASN A 369 -26.25 -1.87 -21.48
CA ASN A 369 -27.37 -2.56 -22.14
C ASN A 369 -28.72 -1.88 -21.84
N ARG A 370 -28.96 -1.39 -20.61
CA ARG A 370 -30.13 -0.58 -20.26
C ARG A 370 -30.15 0.75 -21.00
N ILE A 371 -29.01 1.44 -21.05
CA ILE A 371 -28.82 2.70 -21.76
C ILE A 371 -29.04 2.50 -23.26
N LEU A 372 -28.55 1.40 -23.82
CA LEU A 372 -28.65 1.06 -25.23
C LEU A 372 -30.05 0.58 -25.63
N SER A 373 -30.78 -0.08 -24.72
CA SER A 373 -32.23 -0.30 -24.88
C SER A 373 -33.05 1.00 -24.80
N SER A 374 -32.50 2.06 -24.19
CA SER A 374 -33.16 3.36 -24.02
C SER A 374 -32.82 4.42 -25.08
N LEU A 375 -31.74 4.23 -25.85
CA LEU A 375 -31.20 5.20 -26.80
C LEU A 375 -31.22 4.66 -28.25
N GLY A 376 -32.30 4.92 -28.98
CA GLY A 376 -32.41 4.58 -30.41
C GLY A 376 -31.60 5.51 -31.34
N ASN A 377 -30.82 4.89 -32.24
CA ASN A 377 -30.22 5.36 -33.52
C ASN A 377 -29.57 6.77 -33.61
N LYS A 378 -28.24 6.84 -33.88
CA LYS A 378 -27.58 7.79 -34.82
C LYS A 378 -26.06 7.52 -35.00
N GLN A 379 -25.64 7.28 -36.26
CA GLN A 379 -24.33 6.78 -36.73
C GLN A 379 -23.16 7.80 -36.66
N GLU A 380 -23.42 9.08 -36.47
CA GLU A 380 -22.42 10.15 -36.62
C GLU A 380 -21.41 10.23 -35.44
N MET A 381 -21.78 9.70 -34.27
CA MET A 381 -20.90 9.65 -33.09
C MET A 381 -19.88 8.49 -33.16
N ILE A 382 -20.14 7.48 -33.98
CA ILE A 382 -19.31 6.30 -34.13
C ILE A 382 -17.98 6.65 -34.82
N ASP A 383 -18.05 7.48 -35.87
CA ASP A 383 -16.88 7.88 -36.65
C ASP A 383 -15.90 8.76 -35.86
N GLN A 384 -16.40 9.51 -34.88
CA GLN A 384 -15.56 10.32 -33.99
C GLN A 384 -14.86 9.49 -32.92
N LEU A 385 -15.49 8.39 -32.49
CA LEU A 385 -14.92 7.47 -31.50
C LEU A 385 -13.76 6.67 -32.07
N ASP A 386 -13.89 6.20 -33.32
CA ASP A 386 -12.84 5.42 -34.01
C ASP A 386 -11.55 6.21 -34.20
N LYS A 387 -11.65 7.53 -34.38
CA LYS A 387 -10.49 8.42 -34.48
C LYS A 387 -9.74 8.56 -33.15
N LEU A 388 -10.49 8.69 -32.05
CA LEU A 388 -9.95 8.82 -30.69
C LEU A 388 -9.27 7.52 -30.20
N VAL A 389 -9.79 6.35 -30.57
CA VAL A 389 -9.16 5.06 -30.20
C VAL A 389 -7.84 4.85 -30.93
N LYS A 390 -7.71 5.34 -32.17
CA LYS A 390 -6.46 5.25 -32.94
C LYS A 390 -5.34 6.09 -32.31
N GLU A 391 -5.67 7.31 -31.89
CA GLU A 391 -4.73 8.22 -31.21
C GLU A 391 -4.32 7.71 -29.82
N ALA A 392 -5.25 7.07 -29.09
CA ALA A 392 -4.95 6.45 -27.80
C ALA A 392 -3.99 5.25 -27.89
N ASN A 393 -4.12 4.41 -28.93
CA ASN A 393 -3.25 3.24 -29.13
C ASN A 393 -1.81 3.61 -29.52
N GLU A 394 -1.62 4.66 -30.32
CA GLU A 394 -0.27 5.18 -30.64
C GLU A 394 0.41 5.75 -29.40
N THR A 395 -0.35 6.44 -28.54
CA THR A 395 0.14 7.03 -27.29
C THR A 395 0.56 5.97 -26.28
N ALA A 396 -0.23 4.90 -26.12
CA ALA A 396 0.11 3.77 -25.25
C ALA A 396 1.34 2.97 -25.73
N SER A 397 1.51 2.83 -27.05
CA SER A 397 2.67 2.15 -27.66
C SER A 397 3.98 2.93 -27.42
N ASN A 398 3.94 4.26 -27.48
CA ASN A 398 5.08 5.11 -27.19
C ASN A 398 5.44 5.11 -25.69
N ALA A 399 4.44 5.16 -24.80
CA ALA A 399 4.66 5.06 -23.35
C ALA A 399 5.32 3.73 -22.93
N LYS A 400 4.98 2.62 -23.61
CA LYS A 400 5.63 1.31 -23.39
C LYS A 400 7.10 1.30 -23.77
N LYS A 401 7.46 1.90 -24.92
CA LYS A 401 8.87 2.00 -25.36
C LYS A 401 9.70 2.89 -24.42
N GLU A 402 9.12 3.98 -23.94
CA GLU A 402 9.77 4.89 -22.99
C GLU A 402 9.97 4.25 -21.61
N SER A 403 9.02 3.42 -21.16
CA SER A 403 9.13 2.63 -19.92
C SER A 403 10.20 1.53 -20.00
N GLU A 404 10.29 0.81 -21.12
CA GLU A 404 11.36 -0.17 -21.36
C GLU A 404 12.76 0.48 -21.39
N ALA A 405 12.87 1.70 -21.93
CA ALA A 405 14.10 2.48 -21.90
C ALA A 405 14.46 2.97 -20.49
N ALA A 406 13.48 3.44 -19.71
CA ALA A 406 13.67 3.85 -18.31
C ALA A 406 14.06 2.68 -17.40
N LYS A 407 13.50 1.49 -17.62
CA LYS A 407 13.87 0.25 -16.92
C LYS A 407 15.31 -0.16 -17.22
N THR A 408 15.71 -0.15 -18.49
CA THR A 408 17.09 -0.48 -18.91
C THR A 408 18.10 0.53 -18.34
N LEU A 409 17.72 1.80 -18.22
CA LEU A 409 18.55 2.85 -17.61
C LEU A 409 18.66 2.70 -16.08
N ALA A 410 17.56 2.36 -15.40
CA ALA A 410 17.54 2.09 -13.96
C ALA A 410 18.38 0.85 -13.60
N GLU A 411 18.32 -0.21 -14.41
CA GLU A 411 19.17 -1.41 -14.25
C GLU A 411 20.66 -1.08 -14.42
N LYS A 412 21.04 -0.23 -15.41
CA LYS A 412 22.42 0.27 -15.58
C LYS A 412 22.89 1.19 -14.45
N VAL A 413 22.00 2.03 -13.90
CA VAL A 413 22.31 2.89 -12.75
C VAL A 413 22.53 2.05 -11.50
N GLN A 414 21.72 1.01 -11.30
CA GLN A 414 21.87 0.07 -10.18
C GLN A 414 23.15 -0.77 -10.31
N GLU A 415 23.50 -1.20 -11.53
CA GLU A 415 24.76 -1.90 -11.82
C GLU A 415 25.99 -0.99 -11.57
N ASN A 416 25.94 0.29 -11.96
CA ASN A 416 26.99 1.27 -11.65
C ASN A 416 27.15 1.56 -10.16
N ILE A 417 26.05 1.66 -9.40
CA ILE A 417 26.07 1.87 -7.95
C ILE A 417 26.71 0.65 -7.24
N LYS A 418 26.34 -0.56 -7.66
CA LYS A 418 26.86 -1.82 -7.10
C LYS A 418 28.33 -2.07 -7.49
N ASN A 419 28.76 -1.56 -8.64
CA ASN A 419 30.13 -1.70 -9.14
C ASN A 419 31.11 -0.65 -8.58
N ASN A 420 30.63 0.46 -8.00
CA ASN A 420 31.46 1.57 -7.49
C ASN A 420 31.45 1.74 -5.96
N THR A 421 30.91 0.80 -5.19
CA THR A 421 30.96 0.83 -3.72
C THR A 421 32.31 0.28 -3.22
N VAL A 422 33.00 1.01 -2.34
CA VAL A 422 34.31 0.64 -1.77
C VAL A 422 34.11 0.11 -0.35
N GLU A 423 34.69 -1.05 -0.03
CA GLU A 423 34.63 -1.67 1.31
C GLU A 423 35.84 -1.21 2.14
N ILE A 424 35.62 -0.66 3.35
CA ILE A 424 36.68 -0.24 4.28
C ILE A 424 36.78 -1.26 5.42
N ILE A 425 37.95 -1.87 5.58
CA ILE A 425 38.26 -2.86 6.61
C ILE A 425 39.20 -2.19 7.63
N GLU A 426 38.78 -2.06 8.89
CA GLU A 426 39.62 -1.56 9.99
C GLU A 426 40.29 -2.73 10.72
N SER A 427 41.63 -2.78 10.73
CA SER A 427 42.34 -3.83 11.48
C SER A 427 43.82 -3.51 11.68
N LYS A 428 44.45 -4.15 12.67
CA LYS A 428 45.88 -3.98 13.00
C LYS A 428 46.82 -4.62 11.97
N TYR A 429 46.37 -5.64 11.25
CA TYR A 429 47.17 -6.39 10.28
C TYR A 429 46.51 -6.31 8.90
N PRO A 430 47.28 -6.26 7.80
CA PRO A 430 46.72 -6.15 6.45
C PRO A 430 45.78 -7.34 6.17
N PRO A 431 44.55 -7.10 5.68
CA PRO A 431 43.64 -8.17 5.29
C PRO A 431 44.26 -8.99 4.13
N THR A 432 44.08 -10.31 4.15
CA THR A 432 44.70 -11.24 3.16
C THR A 432 43.70 -12.01 2.32
N THR A 433 42.40 -11.95 2.65
CA THR A 433 41.32 -12.66 1.96
C THR A 433 40.20 -11.70 1.57
N GLY A 434 39.59 -11.89 0.40
CA GLY A 434 38.49 -11.03 -0.09
C GLY A 434 38.93 -9.71 -0.73
N LEU A 435 40.23 -9.55 -1.05
CA LEU A 435 40.79 -8.32 -1.61
C LEU A 435 40.40 -8.13 -3.09
N LYS A 436 39.72 -7.02 -3.37
CA LYS A 436 39.40 -6.54 -4.72
C LYS A 436 40.26 -5.34 -5.07
N ASP A 437 40.99 -5.45 -6.18
CA ASP A 437 41.88 -4.41 -6.68
C ASP A 437 41.14 -3.08 -6.89
N ARG A 438 41.73 -1.99 -6.41
CA ARG A 438 41.21 -0.61 -6.38
C ARG A 438 39.84 -0.43 -5.71
N LYS A 439 39.37 -1.43 -4.96
CA LYS A 439 38.03 -1.43 -4.32
C LYS A 439 38.04 -1.86 -2.85
N THR A 440 39.21 -2.21 -2.31
CA THR A 440 39.37 -2.57 -0.90
C THR A 440 40.23 -1.52 -0.22
N LEU A 441 39.67 -0.85 0.78
CA LEU A 441 40.39 0.09 1.63
C LEU A 441 40.68 -0.59 2.97
N TRP A 442 41.90 -0.44 3.47
CA TRP A 442 42.33 -0.91 4.77
C TRP A 442 42.70 0.28 5.65
N LEU A 443 42.00 0.47 6.76
CA LEU A 443 42.39 1.45 7.77
C LEU A 443 43.44 0.80 8.69
N ASP A 444 44.72 1.09 8.42
CA ASP A 444 45.87 0.56 9.14
C ASP A 444 46.04 1.28 10.48
N ILE A 445 45.62 0.62 11.56
CA ILE A 445 45.72 1.12 12.94
C ILE A 445 46.96 0.57 13.68
N SER A 446 47.93 -0.02 12.99
CA SER A 446 49.10 -0.67 13.62
C SER A 446 49.93 0.27 14.49
N ASN A 447 49.91 1.58 14.21
CA ASN A 447 50.61 2.63 14.96
C ASN A 447 49.70 3.46 15.90
N GLY A 448 48.49 2.97 16.21
CA GLY A 448 47.50 3.70 17.02
C GLY A 448 46.58 4.59 16.17
N LYS A 449 45.54 5.15 16.80
CA LYS A 449 44.57 6.02 16.11
C LYS A 449 45.08 7.47 16.07
N PRO A 450 44.85 8.22 14.97
CA PRO A 450 44.12 7.81 13.76
C PRO A 450 44.98 6.95 12.83
N GLY A 451 44.41 5.82 12.36
CA GLY A 451 45.09 4.90 11.45
C GLY A 451 45.28 5.49 10.04
N ILE A 452 46.17 4.90 9.25
CA ILE A 452 46.46 5.32 7.87
C ILE A 452 45.58 4.50 6.92
N LEU A 453 44.69 5.15 6.16
CA LEU A 453 43.88 4.47 5.17
C LEU A 453 44.76 4.08 3.97
N LYS A 454 44.69 2.84 3.52
CA LYS A 454 45.47 2.30 2.40
C LYS A 454 44.53 1.64 1.38
N LEU A 455 44.75 1.86 0.09
CA LEU A 455 43.99 1.23 -0.99
C LEU A 455 44.76 0.02 -1.53
N TRP A 456 44.08 -1.12 -1.67
CA TRP A 456 44.64 -2.27 -2.37
C TRP A 456 44.68 -1.96 -3.87
N LYS A 457 45.87 -1.81 -4.44
CA LYS A 457 46.05 -1.48 -5.86
C LYS A 457 47.29 -2.18 -6.40
N ASP A 458 47.13 -2.85 -7.55
CA ASP A 458 48.19 -3.51 -8.29
C ASP A 458 49.00 -4.52 -7.44
N GLY A 459 48.32 -5.20 -6.49
CA GLY A 459 48.92 -6.20 -5.60
C GLY A 459 49.68 -5.64 -4.39
N ILE A 460 49.60 -4.33 -4.13
CA ILE A 460 50.22 -3.64 -3.00
C ILE A 460 49.23 -2.72 -2.26
N TRP A 461 49.49 -2.40 -1.00
CA TRP A 461 48.70 -1.46 -0.20
C TRP A 461 49.29 -0.04 -0.30
N ASP A 462 48.56 0.87 -0.95
CA ASP A 462 49.02 2.24 -1.26
C ASP A 462 48.37 3.27 -0.30
N PRO A 463 49.13 4.12 0.43
CA PRO A 463 48.57 5.06 1.42
C PRO A 463 47.69 6.17 0.82
N VAL A 464 46.55 6.42 1.46
CA VAL A 464 45.56 7.45 1.13
C VAL A 464 45.56 8.48 2.27
N VAL A 465 45.80 9.75 1.97
CA VAL A 465 45.86 10.83 2.96
C VAL A 465 44.42 11.31 3.32
N PRO A 466 44.01 11.45 4.60
CA PRO A 466 42.66 11.90 5.00
C PRO A 466 42.56 13.45 5.07
N ASP A 467 41.40 14.12 4.95
CA ASP A 467 40.19 14.03 5.80
C ASP A 467 38.99 14.81 5.18
N VAL A 468 37.76 14.27 5.25
CA VAL A 468 36.50 14.95 5.69
C VAL A 468 35.45 13.89 6.07
N GLU A 469 35.31 13.55 7.35
CA GLU A 469 34.41 12.45 7.80
C GLU A 469 33.10 12.86 8.52
N SER A 470 32.80 14.13 8.78
CA SER A 470 31.55 14.51 9.47
C SER A 470 30.35 14.87 8.56
N VAL A 471 30.50 14.92 7.23
CA VAL A 471 29.41 15.31 6.30
C VAL A 471 28.86 14.13 5.48
N LYS A 472 29.59 13.02 5.39
CA LYS A 472 29.26 11.93 4.45
C LYS A 472 28.25 10.91 4.97
N LYS A 473 28.20 10.60 6.27
CA LYS A 473 27.45 9.41 6.72
C LYS A 473 25.95 9.66 6.91
N GLU A 474 25.57 10.74 7.59
CA GLU A 474 24.14 11.10 7.75
C GLU A 474 23.49 11.53 6.43
N THR A 475 24.18 12.30 5.60
CA THR A 475 23.62 12.82 4.35
C THR A 475 23.40 11.72 3.31
N ILE A 476 24.32 10.75 3.19
CA ILE A 476 24.23 9.67 2.19
C ILE A 476 23.24 8.58 2.62
N GLU A 477 23.15 8.28 3.92
CA GLU A 477 22.13 7.36 4.45
C GLU A 477 20.72 7.96 4.32
N GLN A 478 20.56 9.28 4.55
CA GLN A 478 19.28 9.97 4.37
C GLN A 478 18.85 10.04 2.90
N ILE A 479 19.76 10.41 1.99
CA ILE A 479 19.49 10.45 0.54
C ILE A 479 19.14 9.05 0.01
N SER A 480 19.80 7.99 0.49
CA SER A 480 19.48 6.61 0.05
C SER A 480 18.10 6.16 0.54
N LYS A 481 17.71 6.56 1.75
CA LYS A 481 16.37 6.30 2.31
C LYS A 481 15.28 7.05 1.55
N ASP A 482 15.54 8.31 1.23
CA ASP A 482 14.60 9.17 0.51
C ASP A 482 14.41 8.72 -0.95
N ILE A 483 15.47 8.22 -1.59
CA ILE A 483 15.40 7.63 -2.94
C ILE A 483 14.62 6.30 -2.94
N GLU A 484 14.85 5.38 -2.00
CA GLU A 484 14.09 4.12 -1.93
C GLU A 484 12.61 4.34 -1.54
N SER A 485 12.34 5.32 -0.68
CA SER A 485 10.97 5.80 -0.38
C SER A 485 10.29 6.31 -1.65
N THR A 486 10.95 7.21 -2.38
CA THR A 486 10.42 7.82 -3.61
C THR A 486 10.23 6.78 -4.73
N LYS A 487 11.13 5.81 -4.85
CA LYS A 487 11.03 4.69 -5.81
C LYS A 487 9.84 3.77 -5.51
N THR A 488 9.59 3.50 -4.24
CA THR A 488 8.43 2.68 -3.80
C THR A 488 7.12 3.42 -4.07
N GLU A 489 7.06 4.71 -3.73
CA GLU A 489 5.87 5.54 -3.95
C GLU A 489 5.59 5.77 -5.46
N LEU A 490 6.63 5.96 -6.26
CA LEU A 490 6.53 6.10 -7.71
C LEU A 490 6.11 4.78 -8.38
N ASN A 491 6.65 3.63 -7.97
CA ASN A 491 6.21 2.32 -8.47
C ASN A 491 4.73 2.04 -8.17
N LEU A 492 4.26 2.39 -6.97
CA LEU A 492 2.85 2.25 -6.60
C LEU A 492 1.94 3.18 -7.42
N LYS A 493 2.36 4.43 -7.67
CA LYS A 493 1.63 5.40 -8.50
C LYS A 493 1.63 4.98 -9.98
N VAL A 494 2.74 4.48 -10.51
CA VAL A 494 2.84 3.97 -11.89
C VAL A 494 1.98 2.73 -12.08
N GLN A 495 1.99 1.76 -11.15
CA GLN A 495 1.09 0.59 -11.21
C GLN A 495 -0.39 0.99 -11.12
N SER A 496 -0.72 1.99 -10.30
CA SER A 496 -2.09 2.53 -10.24
C SER A 496 -2.51 3.22 -11.54
N VAL A 497 -1.59 3.89 -12.23
CA VAL A 497 -1.86 4.57 -13.51
C VAL A 497 -1.89 3.56 -14.66
N GLU A 498 -1.02 2.54 -14.68
CA GLU A 498 -1.05 1.42 -15.64
C GLU A 498 -2.34 0.63 -15.55
N GLY A 499 -2.80 0.31 -14.34
CA GLY A 499 -4.09 -0.37 -14.12
C GLY A 499 -5.28 0.44 -14.66
N LYS A 500 -5.31 1.74 -14.37
CA LYS A 500 -6.36 2.65 -14.88
C LYS A 500 -6.29 2.87 -16.39
N ALA A 501 -5.09 2.94 -16.97
CA ALA A 501 -4.90 3.10 -18.41
C ALA A 501 -5.27 1.81 -19.20
N GLN A 502 -4.98 0.63 -18.66
CA GLN A 502 -5.39 -0.66 -19.24
C GLN A 502 -6.91 -0.87 -19.13
N GLU A 503 -7.53 -0.43 -18.03
CA GLU A 503 -8.99 -0.44 -17.86
C GLU A 503 -9.67 0.48 -18.89
N ILE A 504 -9.15 1.70 -19.08
CA ILE A 504 -9.66 2.67 -20.06
C ILE A 504 -9.43 2.19 -21.51
N ALA A 505 -8.29 1.58 -21.83
CA ALA A 505 -8.00 1.02 -23.15
C ALA A 505 -8.89 -0.19 -23.47
N GLY A 506 -9.16 -1.06 -22.48
CA GLY A 506 -10.10 -2.17 -22.59
C GLY A 506 -11.54 -1.70 -22.81
N GLN A 507 -11.96 -0.64 -22.11
CA GLN A 507 -13.25 0.02 -22.32
C GLN A 507 -13.37 0.62 -23.74
N LEU A 508 -12.33 1.28 -24.25
CA LEU A 508 -12.32 1.87 -25.60
C LEU A 508 -12.39 0.82 -26.73
N VAL A 509 -11.62 -0.28 -26.62
CA VAL A 509 -11.65 -1.38 -27.61
C VAL A 509 -12.97 -2.15 -27.55
N GLY A 510 -13.57 -2.29 -26.37
CA GLY A 510 -14.90 -2.88 -26.19
C GLY A 510 -16.01 -2.07 -26.85
N VAL A 511 -15.97 -0.75 -26.74
CA VAL A 511 -16.93 0.15 -27.38
C VAL A 511 -16.78 0.14 -28.90
N GLN A 512 -15.55 0.11 -29.43
CA GLN A 512 -15.30 0.06 -30.89
C GLN A 512 -15.78 -1.25 -31.54
N LYS A 513 -15.70 -2.38 -30.81
CA LYS A 513 -16.21 -3.67 -31.29
C LYS A 513 -17.74 -3.79 -31.19
N GLN A 514 -18.35 -3.18 -30.16
CA GLN A 514 -19.81 -3.10 -30.00
C GLN A 514 -20.51 -2.24 -31.05
N VAL A 515 -19.79 -1.28 -31.62
CA VAL A 515 -20.29 -0.33 -32.61
C VAL A 515 -20.31 -0.94 -34.02
N ASN A 516 -19.27 -1.67 -34.41
CA ASN A 516 -19.16 -2.29 -35.73
C ASN A 516 -20.08 -3.52 -35.91
N ASP A 517 -20.44 -4.22 -34.83
CA ASP A 517 -21.30 -5.42 -34.90
C ASP A 517 -22.81 -5.10 -34.79
N LYS A 518 -23.21 -3.85 -34.49
CA LYS A 518 -24.61 -3.50 -34.16
C LYS A 518 -25.43 -2.79 -35.23
N VAL A 519 -24.84 -2.26 -36.30
CA VAL A 519 -25.62 -1.51 -37.30
C VAL A 519 -25.06 -1.74 -38.70
N ASP A 520 -25.50 -2.81 -39.35
CA ASP A 520 -25.49 -2.83 -40.81
C ASP A 520 -26.85 -2.30 -41.32
N GLN A 521 -26.85 -1.82 -42.56
CA GLN A 521 -28.01 -1.24 -43.22
C GLN A 521 -29.17 -2.25 -43.39
N THR A 522 -28.88 -3.55 -43.26
CA THR A 522 -29.81 -4.67 -43.32
C THR A 522 -30.64 -4.79 -42.02
N TRP A 523 -30.05 -4.50 -40.86
CA TRP A 523 -30.75 -4.54 -39.57
C TRP A 523 -31.79 -3.41 -39.41
N ILE A 524 -31.45 -2.18 -39.85
CA ILE A 524 -32.38 -1.02 -39.82
C ILE A 524 -33.60 -1.26 -40.72
N ASN A 525 -33.38 -1.83 -41.91
CA ASN A 525 -34.48 -2.12 -42.85
C ASN A 525 -35.41 -3.23 -42.34
N ASN A 526 -34.92 -4.17 -41.52
CA ASN A 526 -35.75 -5.22 -40.93
C ASN A 526 -36.60 -4.73 -39.74
N GLN A 527 -36.10 -3.82 -38.90
CA GLN A 527 -36.87 -3.28 -37.75
C GLN A 527 -38.01 -2.34 -38.16
N LEU A 528 -37.90 -1.66 -39.31
CA LEU A 528 -38.96 -0.80 -39.86
C LEU A 528 -40.02 -1.58 -40.65
N LYS A 529 -39.71 -2.81 -41.07
CA LYS A 529 -40.57 -3.63 -41.92
C LYS A 529 -41.78 -4.20 -41.17
N ASP A 530 -41.63 -4.47 -39.87
CA ASP A 530 -42.63 -5.17 -39.05
C ASP A 530 -43.35 -4.26 -38.03
N LYS A 531 -43.02 -2.96 -37.98
CA LYS A 531 -43.64 -1.98 -37.05
C LYS A 531 -44.62 -1.01 -37.70
N ALA A 532 -44.78 -1.07 -39.01
CA ALA A 532 -45.98 -0.56 -39.67
C ALA A 532 -46.92 -1.75 -39.87
N ASP A 533 -47.77 -2.02 -38.87
CA ASP A 533 -48.86 -2.96 -39.09
C ASP A 533 -49.86 -2.32 -40.05
N LYS A 534 -50.03 -2.95 -41.22
CA LYS A 534 -51.03 -2.59 -42.22
C LYS A 534 -52.40 -3.21 -41.89
N SER A 535 -52.46 -4.07 -40.86
CA SER A 535 -53.70 -4.59 -40.30
C SER A 535 -54.35 -3.49 -39.46
N GLY A 536 -55.42 -2.91 -40.00
CA GLY A 536 -56.04 -1.68 -39.49
C GLY A 536 -56.17 -0.56 -40.52
N VAL A 537 -55.60 -0.72 -41.72
CA VAL A 537 -56.02 0.08 -42.88
C VAL A 537 -57.24 -0.60 -43.48
N TYR A 538 -58.42 -0.12 -43.11
CA TYR A 538 -59.68 -0.59 -43.67
C TYR A 538 -59.75 -0.26 -45.16
N THR A 539 -60.14 -1.24 -45.96
CA THR A 539 -60.59 -0.98 -47.33
C THR A 539 -61.90 -0.22 -47.29
N LYS A 540 -62.21 0.53 -48.36
CA LYS A 540 -63.38 1.43 -48.44
C LYS A 540 -64.73 0.74 -48.14
N ASP A 541 -64.76 -0.58 -48.19
CA ASP A 541 -65.94 -1.42 -47.94
C ASP A 541 -66.20 -1.70 -46.45
N GLU A 542 -65.18 -1.67 -45.58
CA GLU A 542 -65.30 -2.00 -44.15
C GLU A 542 -65.81 -0.83 -43.29
N ILE A 543 -65.91 0.37 -43.87
CA ILE A 543 -66.46 1.58 -43.24
C ILE A 543 -68.01 1.55 -43.18
N LYS A 544 -68.65 0.60 -43.88
CA LYS A 544 -70.11 0.59 -44.09
C LYS A 544 -70.93 0.05 -42.90
N ASP A 545 -70.33 -0.71 -41.98
CA ASP A 545 -71.05 -1.46 -40.93
C ASP A 545 -70.95 -0.87 -39.50
N GLY A 546 -70.48 0.38 -39.37
CA GLY A 546 -70.84 1.21 -38.22
C GLY A 546 -70.16 0.91 -36.87
N PHE A 547 -69.02 0.23 -36.82
CA PHE A 547 -68.22 0.09 -35.60
C PHE A 547 -67.05 1.08 -35.57
N ILE A 548 -67.14 2.14 -34.74
CA ILE A 548 -66.00 3.04 -34.47
C ILE A 548 -65.37 2.64 -33.13
N GLY A 549 -64.28 1.90 -33.20
CA GLY A 549 -63.42 1.60 -32.04
C GLY A 549 -62.63 2.83 -31.61
N LYS A 550 -62.66 3.11 -30.30
CA LYS A 550 -61.98 4.20 -29.60
C LYS A 550 -60.46 4.10 -29.75
N GLN A 551 -59.81 5.01 -30.49
CA GLN A 551 -58.37 5.25 -30.39
C GLN A 551 -58.12 6.27 -29.28
N THR A 552 -57.39 5.91 -28.24
CA THR A 552 -56.84 6.88 -27.28
C THR A 552 -55.33 6.69 -27.27
N TYR A 553 -54.61 7.64 -27.89
CA TYR A 553 -53.17 7.77 -27.74
C TYR A 553 -52.89 8.44 -26.39
N GLU A 554 -52.54 7.68 -25.37
CA GLU A 554 -51.87 8.21 -24.19
C GLU A 554 -50.43 7.73 -24.17
N THR A 555 -49.58 8.37 -24.98
CA THR A 555 -48.13 8.26 -24.82
C THR A 555 -47.73 9.18 -23.66
N ASP A 556 -47.07 8.64 -22.64
CA ASP A 556 -46.57 9.34 -21.44
C ASP A 556 -45.68 10.55 -21.80
N LYS A 557 -46.34 11.67 -22.05
CA LYS A 557 -45.74 12.90 -22.58
C LYS A 557 -44.97 13.65 -21.49
N GLN A 558 -45.50 13.65 -20.26
CA GLN A 558 -44.86 14.28 -19.10
C GLN A 558 -43.66 13.47 -18.60
N GLY A 559 -43.73 12.14 -18.59
CA GLY A 559 -42.59 11.30 -18.24
C GLY A 559 -41.44 11.42 -19.24
N ASN A 560 -41.73 11.55 -20.54
CA ASN A 560 -40.68 11.76 -21.54
C ASN A 560 -40.08 13.17 -21.49
N VAL A 561 -40.89 14.22 -21.30
CA VAL A 561 -40.39 15.60 -21.12
C VAL A 561 -39.58 15.73 -19.81
N GLN A 562 -40.02 15.08 -18.74
CA GLN A 562 -39.31 15.07 -17.46
C GLN A 562 -37.99 14.31 -17.57
N LYS A 563 -37.97 13.13 -18.19
CA LYS A 563 -36.74 12.39 -18.48
C LYS A 563 -35.74 13.22 -19.28
N PHE A 564 -36.21 14.01 -20.25
CA PHE A 564 -35.33 14.91 -21.01
C PHE A 564 -34.80 16.08 -20.17
N LYS A 565 -35.62 16.69 -19.30
CA LYS A 565 -35.17 17.74 -18.36
C LYS A 565 -34.19 17.20 -17.31
N ASP A 566 -34.39 15.98 -16.84
CA ASP A 566 -33.52 15.31 -15.86
C ASP A 566 -32.16 14.96 -16.49
N VAL A 567 -32.16 14.47 -17.73
CA VAL A 567 -30.92 14.21 -18.50
C VAL A 567 -30.14 15.51 -18.74
N ASN A 568 -30.82 16.60 -19.09
CA ASN A 568 -30.18 17.91 -19.31
C ASN A 568 -29.58 18.47 -18.01
N THR A 569 -30.28 18.29 -16.89
CA THR A 569 -29.80 18.69 -15.55
C THR A 569 -28.59 17.89 -15.12
N TYR A 570 -28.60 16.57 -15.36
CA TYR A 570 -27.45 15.69 -15.09
C TYR A 570 -26.23 16.03 -15.94
N ILE A 571 -26.42 16.35 -17.22
CA ILE A 571 -25.34 16.77 -18.14
C ILE A 571 -24.74 18.11 -17.68
N SER A 572 -25.57 19.08 -17.29
CA SER A 572 -25.12 20.37 -16.76
C SER A 572 -24.32 20.22 -15.46
N GLN A 573 -24.81 19.42 -14.51
CA GLN A 573 -24.12 19.14 -13.24
C GLN A 573 -22.79 18.38 -13.45
N THR A 574 -22.76 17.46 -14.41
CA THR A 574 -21.55 16.74 -14.79
C THR A 574 -20.52 17.68 -15.43
N ASN A 575 -20.95 18.60 -16.29
CA ASN A 575 -20.07 19.61 -16.89
C ASN A 575 -19.50 20.58 -15.84
N GLU A 576 -20.30 21.02 -14.86
CA GLU A 576 -19.80 21.83 -13.73
C GLU A 576 -18.78 21.08 -12.87
N ALA A 577 -19.05 19.81 -12.54
CA ALA A 577 -18.13 18.97 -11.79
C ALA A 577 -16.82 18.68 -12.54
N LEU A 578 -16.88 18.50 -13.87
CA LEU A 578 -15.71 18.35 -14.74
C LEU A 578 -14.92 19.66 -14.87
N THR A 579 -15.59 20.80 -14.89
CA THR A 579 -14.96 22.13 -14.92
C THR A 579 -14.21 22.42 -13.62
N GLN A 580 -14.78 22.08 -12.47
CA GLN A 580 -14.12 22.22 -11.15
C GLN A 580 -12.92 21.27 -10.98
N LYS A 581 -13.00 20.05 -11.51
CA LYS A 581 -11.87 19.09 -11.49
C LYS A 581 -10.73 19.45 -12.45
N ALA A 582 -10.98 20.32 -13.43
CA ALA A 582 -9.98 20.82 -14.37
C ALA A 582 -9.22 22.05 -13.84
N GLU A 583 -9.44 22.48 -12.59
CA GLU A 583 -8.85 23.71 -12.08
C GLU A 583 -7.32 23.67 -11.95
N LYS A 584 -6.72 24.77 -12.44
CA LYS A 584 -5.29 25.06 -12.65
C LYS A 584 -4.44 25.16 -11.38
N SER A 585 -5.04 25.09 -10.18
CA SER A 585 -4.40 25.52 -8.94
C SER A 585 -3.20 24.65 -8.50
N GLU A 586 -3.30 23.33 -8.66
CA GLU A 586 -2.21 22.40 -8.31
C GLU A 586 -1.06 22.37 -9.34
N LEU A 587 -1.38 22.58 -10.63
CA LEU A 587 -0.38 22.74 -11.69
C LEU A 587 0.42 24.04 -11.52
N THR A 588 -0.24 25.13 -11.12
CA THR A 588 0.41 26.43 -10.90
C THR A 588 1.43 26.37 -9.76
N LYS A 589 1.07 25.74 -8.62
CA LYS A 589 2.00 25.53 -7.49
C LYS A 589 3.23 24.70 -7.88
N THR A 590 3.03 23.70 -8.73
CA THR A 590 4.12 22.84 -9.23
C THR A 590 5.06 23.65 -10.13
N ASN A 591 4.52 24.54 -10.97
CA ASN A 591 5.30 25.42 -11.85
C ASN A 591 6.10 26.49 -11.07
N ASP A 592 5.51 27.02 -10.00
CA ASP A 592 6.17 27.98 -9.11
C ASP A 592 7.35 27.33 -8.36
N GLY A 593 7.15 26.10 -7.85
CA GLY A 593 8.22 25.32 -7.21
C GLY A 593 9.36 24.98 -8.19
N LEU A 594 9.02 24.70 -9.45
CA LEU A 594 9.99 24.43 -10.50
C LEU A 594 10.81 25.70 -10.83
N SER A 595 10.19 26.87 -10.86
CA SER A 595 10.87 28.16 -11.09
C SER A 595 11.83 28.50 -9.95
N GLN A 596 11.46 28.22 -8.70
CA GLN A 596 12.34 28.41 -7.54
C GLN A 596 13.57 27.49 -7.57
N LEU A 597 13.39 26.25 -8.02
CA LEU A 597 14.48 25.29 -8.18
C LEU A 597 15.47 25.74 -9.26
N GLU A 598 14.99 26.35 -10.35
CA GLU A 598 15.84 26.88 -11.43
C GLU A 598 16.73 28.00 -10.90
N SER A 599 16.15 28.94 -10.14
CA SER A 599 16.86 30.05 -9.52
C SER A 599 17.97 29.57 -8.57
N LYS A 600 17.67 28.62 -7.67
CA LYS A 600 18.69 28.05 -6.78
C LYS A 600 19.80 27.31 -7.51
N THR A 601 19.45 26.61 -8.59
CA THR A 601 20.42 25.86 -9.38
C THR A 601 21.40 26.79 -10.10
N ASN A 602 20.91 27.91 -10.64
CA ASN A 602 21.74 28.95 -11.25
C ASN A 602 22.64 29.66 -10.23
N GLU A 603 22.16 29.89 -9.00
CA GLU A 603 22.96 30.46 -7.91
C GLU A 603 24.15 29.55 -7.52
N ILE A 604 23.94 28.24 -7.47
CA ILE A 604 24.99 27.25 -7.21
C ILE A 604 26.06 27.27 -8.30
N ILE A 605 25.67 27.32 -9.58
CA ILE A 605 26.61 27.43 -10.71
C ILE A 605 27.43 28.70 -10.59
N SER A 606 26.78 29.84 -10.35
CA SER A 606 27.45 31.13 -10.22
C SER A 606 28.46 31.14 -9.07
N THR A 607 28.11 30.55 -7.93
CA THR A 607 28.99 30.43 -6.77
C THR A 607 30.19 29.51 -7.05
N ALA A 608 29.96 28.39 -7.74
CA ALA A 608 31.00 27.44 -8.11
C ALA A 608 32.01 28.06 -9.09
N ASP A 609 31.54 28.81 -10.09
CA ASP A 609 32.37 29.52 -11.05
C ASP A 609 33.15 30.68 -10.41
N GLY A 610 32.52 31.45 -9.50
CA GLY A 610 33.20 32.50 -8.72
C GLY A 610 34.33 31.94 -7.83
N THR A 611 34.11 30.76 -7.24
CA THR A 611 35.13 30.04 -6.45
C THR A 611 36.29 29.61 -7.35
N LYS A 612 36.01 29.08 -8.55
CA LYS A 612 37.03 28.68 -9.54
C LYS A 612 37.90 29.86 -10.00
N GLN A 613 37.29 31.03 -10.23
CA GLN A 613 38.01 32.26 -10.59
C GLN A 613 38.93 32.73 -9.46
N THR A 614 38.43 32.72 -8.22
CA THR A 614 39.22 33.07 -7.04
C THR A 614 40.43 32.15 -6.86
N LEU A 615 40.24 30.85 -7.06
CA LEU A 615 41.30 29.84 -6.96
C LEU A 615 42.38 30.04 -8.05
N SER A 616 41.97 30.36 -9.28
CA SER A 616 42.90 30.70 -10.38
C SER A 616 43.76 31.93 -10.06
N ASN A 617 43.15 32.95 -9.45
CA ASN A 617 43.86 34.17 -9.05
C ASN A 617 44.87 33.89 -7.92
N LEU A 618 44.49 33.11 -6.91
CA LEU A 618 45.38 32.73 -5.80
C LEU A 618 46.55 31.88 -6.27
N LYS A 619 46.33 30.93 -7.19
CA LYS A 619 47.38 30.14 -7.82
C LYS A 619 48.42 31.02 -8.51
N THR A 620 47.95 31.99 -9.30
CA THR A 620 48.83 32.95 -9.97
C THR A 620 49.63 33.81 -8.98
N GLN A 621 49.04 34.19 -7.84
CA GLN A 621 49.76 34.94 -6.81
C GLN A 621 50.84 34.09 -6.12
N VAL A 622 50.55 32.82 -5.81
CA VAL A 622 51.50 31.88 -5.20
C VAL A 622 52.66 31.54 -6.15
N ASP A 623 52.37 31.33 -7.44
CA ASP A 623 53.39 31.03 -8.46
C ASP A 623 54.37 32.22 -8.69
N ASN A 624 53.97 33.44 -8.34
CA ASN A 624 54.77 34.66 -8.50
C ASN A 624 55.61 35.05 -7.25
N ILE A 625 55.62 34.25 -6.18
CA ILE A 625 56.42 34.53 -4.98
C ILE A 625 57.92 34.22 -5.26
N GLN A 626 58.76 35.26 -5.29
CA GLN A 626 60.23 35.13 -5.32
C GLN A 626 60.84 35.52 -3.97
N VAL A 627 61.68 34.66 -3.38
CA VAL A 627 62.34 34.91 -2.09
C VAL A 627 63.87 34.97 -2.27
N GLY A 628 64.47 36.15 -2.03
CA GLY A 628 65.93 36.31 -1.91
C GLY A 628 66.42 36.01 -0.48
N GLY A 629 67.64 35.47 -0.31
CA GLY A 629 68.24 35.21 1.00
C GLY A 629 67.73 33.93 1.68
N ARG A 630 67.79 32.79 0.98
CA ARG A 630 67.39 31.45 1.46
C ARG A 630 68.16 31.07 2.74
N ASN A 631 67.42 30.78 3.81
CA ASN A 631 67.98 30.12 4.99
C ASN A 631 68.17 28.64 4.68
N LEU A 632 69.39 28.13 4.83
CA LEU A 632 69.76 26.74 4.57
C LEU A 632 69.59 25.83 5.80
N LEU A 633 69.15 26.38 6.94
CA LEU A 633 68.88 25.64 8.18
C LEU A 633 67.37 25.45 8.36
N LEU A 634 66.96 24.19 8.54
CA LEU A 634 65.57 23.80 8.72
C LEU A 634 65.13 23.96 10.18
N GLU A 635 63.83 24.16 10.39
CA GLU A 635 63.16 24.22 11.71
C GLU A 635 63.69 25.30 12.66
N THR A 636 64.49 26.27 12.17
CA THR A 636 65.08 27.34 13.00
C THR A 636 64.05 28.33 13.56
N ALA A 637 62.78 28.18 13.16
CA ALA A 637 61.65 28.93 13.71
C ALA A 637 61.34 28.49 15.15
N THR A 638 61.48 27.20 15.45
CA THR A 638 61.08 26.56 16.72
C THR A 638 62.27 25.95 17.46
N LYS A 639 63.35 25.59 16.75
CA LYS A 639 64.56 24.96 17.32
C LYS A 639 65.57 26.02 17.82
N SER A 640 66.09 25.84 19.03
CA SER A 640 67.03 26.77 19.69
C SER A 640 67.98 26.05 20.67
N HIS A 641 69.03 26.74 21.11
CA HIS A 641 69.98 26.22 22.12
C HIS A 641 70.05 27.16 23.32
N SER A 642 69.65 26.66 24.49
CA SER A 642 69.68 27.39 25.75
C SER A 642 70.58 26.71 26.77
N VAL A 643 71.37 27.50 27.52
CA VAL A 643 72.26 27.01 28.58
C VAL A 643 72.17 27.96 29.78
N LYS A 644 72.02 27.40 30.98
CA LYS A 644 71.99 28.16 32.25
C LYS A 644 73.28 27.98 33.06
N THR A 645 73.45 28.84 34.07
CA THR A 645 74.61 28.78 34.97
C THR A 645 74.74 27.41 35.63
N GLY A 646 75.90 26.77 35.49
CA GLY A 646 76.19 25.45 36.07
C GLY A 646 75.65 24.27 35.26
N GLU A 647 74.98 24.50 34.13
CA GLU A 647 74.47 23.45 33.24
C GLU A 647 75.54 23.02 32.22
N ASN A 648 75.79 21.71 32.09
CA ASN A 648 76.64 21.15 31.04
C ASN A 648 75.77 20.53 29.93
N LYS A 649 75.22 21.37 29.04
CA LYS A 649 74.34 20.91 27.96
C LYS A 649 75.12 20.54 26.69
N PRO A 650 74.84 19.38 26.06
CA PRO A 650 75.46 19.03 24.79
C PRO A 650 74.96 19.91 23.64
N HIS A 651 75.67 19.85 22.51
CA HIS A 651 75.33 20.59 21.28
C HIS A 651 73.87 20.35 20.83
N THR A 652 73.20 21.40 20.34
CA THR A 652 71.92 21.25 19.60
C THR A 652 72.22 21.24 18.11
N TYR A 653 71.95 20.13 17.43
CA TYR A 653 72.11 19.99 15.97
C TYR A 653 70.90 20.53 15.20
N PHE A 654 71.16 21.15 14.05
CA PHE A 654 70.15 21.69 13.13
C PHE A 654 70.22 20.94 11.81
N ASP A 655 69.06 20.59 11.28
CA ASP A 655 68.95 19.97 9.98
C ASP A 655 69.18 21.01 8.88
N VAL A 656 69.65 20.56 7.73
CA VAL A 656 70.11 21.41 6.64
C VAL A 656 69.39 21.09 5.33
N ALA A 657 69.31 22.06 4.44
CA ALA A 657 68.80 21.88 3.09
C ALA A 657 69.55 20.75 2.36
N LYS A 658 68.83 19.91 1.58
CA LYS A 658 69.42 18.72 0.95
C LYS A 658 70.54 19.03 -0.06
N ASP A 659 70.49 20.20 -0.69
CA ASP A 659 71.43 20.69 -1.69
C ASP A 659 72.59 21.54 -1.09
N ILE A 660 72.66 21.64 0.24
CA ILE A 660 73.63 22.49 0.94
C ILE A 660 75.09 22.21 0.55
N ALA A 661 75.47 20.95 0.34
CA ALA A 661 76.82 20.55 -0.04
C ALA A 661 77.21 21.11 -1.42
N THR A 662 76.28 21.12 -2.37
CA THR A 662 76.49 21.68 -3.71
C THR A 662 76.53 23.21 -3.67
N LEU A 663 75.69 23.83 -2.84
CA LEU A 663 75.58 25.28 -2.77
C LEU A 663 76.77 25.94 -2.07
N MET A 664 77.36 25.29 -1.07
CA MET A 664 78.41 25.90 -0.23
C MET A 664 79.82 25.80 -0.81
N GLN A 665 80.11 24.83 -1.67
CA GLN A 665 81.46 24.59 -2.17
C GLN A 665 82.07 25.85 -2.83
N GLY A 666 83.22 26.30 -2.32
CA GLY A 666 83.92 27.47 -2.84
C GLY A 666 83.19 28.81 -2.66
N LYS A 667 82.09 28.86 -1.87
CA LYS A 667 81.27 30.06 -1.68
C LYS A 667 81.55 30.75 -0.35
N ASN A 668 81.13 32.01 -0.27
CA ASN A 668 81.02 32.73 1.00
C ASN A 668 79.76 32.28 1.74
N LEU A 669 79.88 32.09 3.04
CA LEU A 669 78.78 31.88 3.97
C LEU A 669 78.58 33.15 4.77
N ALA A 670 77.32 33.57 4.91
CA ALA A 670 76.89 34.48 5.93
C ALA A 670 76.12 33.68 6.99
N MET A 671 76.49 33.89 8.23
CA MET A 671 75.93 33.22 9.40
C MET A 671 75.35 34.29 10.31
N SER A 672 74.14 34.07 10.81
CA SER A 672 73.60 34.92 11.87
C SER A 672 72.68 34.17 12.81
N PHE A 673 72.52 34.69 14.01
CA PHE A 673 71.56 34.19 14.99
C PHE A 673 71.14 35.32 15.94
N LEU A 674 70.05 35.11 16.68
CA LEU A 674 69.60 36.00 17.74
C LEU A 674 70.00 35.45 19.10
N PHE A 675 70.58 36.31 19.93
CA PHE A 675 71.08 35.99 21.25
C PHE A 675 70.27 36.72 22.32
N THR A 676 69.77 35.95 23.30
CA THR A 676 69.05 36.45 24.47
C THR A 676 69.72 35.92 25.73
N GLY A 677 70.00 36.77 26.70
CA GLY A 677 70.62 36.35 27.95
C GLY A 677 71.70 37.28 28.47
N LYS A 678 72.37 36.85 29.54
CA LYS A 678 73.42 37.62 30.22
C LYS A 678 74.55 36.70 30.63
N VAL A 679 75.77 37.05 30.22
CA VAL A 679 77.01 36.41 30.66
C VAL A 679 77.71 37.33 31.65
N THR A 680 77.97 36.86 32.87
CA THR A 680 78.61 37.64 33.95
C THR A 680 80.10 37.36 34.08
N ALA A 681 80.54 36.16 33.68
CA ALA A 681 81.94 35.80 33.65
C ALA A 681 82.20 34.74 32.57
N TRP A 682 83.36 34.79 31.92
CA TRP A 682 83.89 33.69 31.11
C TRP A 682 84.83 32.85 31.95
N GLY A 683 84.80 31.54 31.77
CA GLY A 683 85.81 30.66 32.34
C GLY A 683 87.15 30.74 31.58
N THR A 684 88.08 29.87 31.99
CA THR A 684 89.47 29.87 31.52
C THR A 684 89.76 28.77 30.50
N THR A 685 88.81 27.85 30.25
CA THR A 685 89.02 26.65 29.44
C THR A 685 87.95 26.54 28.34
N ASN A 686 88.32 26.90 27.11
CA ASN A 686 87.49 26.72 25.90
C ASN A 686 86.11 27.41 25.93
N LYS A 687 86.05 28.62 26.52
CA LYS A 687 84.87 29.52 26.46
C LYS A 687 84.32 29.66 25.05
N TRP A 688 83.00 29.51 24.92
CA TRP A 688 82.34 29.49 23.62
C TRP A 688 80.86 29.81 23.76
N ALA A 689 80.31 30.63 22.86
CA ALA A 689 78.86 30.72 22.67
C ALA A 689 78.55 31.07 21.20
N GLY A 690 77.68 30.31 20.54
CA GLY A 690 77.27 30.56 19.17
C GLY A 690 76.88 29.29 18.41
N PHE A 691 77.00 29.32 17.09
CA PHE A 691 76.82 28.12 16.26
C PHE A 691 77.97 27.94 15.28
N GLU A 692 78.20 26.69 14.90
CA GLU A 692 79.28 26.26 14.04
C GLU A 692 78.77 25.32 12.95
N VAL A 693 79.37 25.44 11.78
CA VAL A 693 79.09 24.63 10.61
C VAL A 693 80.30 23.73 10.39
N LYS A 694 80.17 22.44 10.71
CA LYS A 694 81.18 21.43 10.41
C LYS A 694 81.01 20.94 8.98
N ILE A 695 82.01 21.21 8.16
CA ILE A 695 82.10 20.76 6.77
C ILE A 695 83.12 19.63 6.71
N THR A 696 82.68 18.45 6.29
CA THR A 696 83.55 17.30 6.01
C THR A 696 83.74 17.20 4.49
N PHE A 697 84.98 17.29 4.01
CA PHE A 697 85.29 17.12 2.60
C PHE A 697 85.46 15.64 2.23
N THR A 698 85.41 15.32 0.94
CA THR A 698 85.58 13.95 0.45
C THR A 698 86.96 13.35 0.71
N ASP A 699 87.98 14.20 0.89
CA ASP A 699 89.34 13.82 1.32
C ASP A 699 89.45 13.58 2.85
N ASN A 700 88.32 13.63 3.57
CA ASN A 700 88.21 13.54 5.03
C ASN A 700 88.93 14.67 5.81
N THR A 701 89.26 15.79 5.15
CA THR A 701 89.62 17.03 5.85
C THR A 701 88.37 17.78 6.32
N PHE A 702 88.52 18.68 7.30
CA PHE A 702 87.40 19.40 7.91
C PHE A 702 87.59 20.91 7.84
N HIS A 703 86.48 21.65 7.80
CA HIS A 703 86.44 23.10 7.96
C HIS A 703 85.30 23.48 8.92
N TYR A 704 85.56 24.42 9.84
CA TYR A 704 84.65 24.78 10.94
C TYR A 704 84.33 26.29 10.96
N PRO A 705 83.70 26.85 9.91
CA PRO A 705 83.19 28.21 9.96
C PRO A 705 82.14 28.34 11.08
N SER A 706 82.23 29.41 11.86
CA SER A 706 81.36 29.61 13.02
C SER A 706 80.98 31.09 13.21
N CYS A 707 79.84 31.29 13.85
CA CYS A 707 79.39 32.59 14.34
C CYS A 707 79.37 32.53 15.86
N ARG A 708 80.28 33.27 16.49
CA ARG A 708 80.59 33.17 17.92
C ARG A 708 80.56 34.53 18.60
N VAL A 709 80.26 34.56 19.89
CA VAL A 709 80.03 35.82 20.62
C VAL A 709 80.94 36.02 21.83
N GLU A 710 81.79 35.06 22.19
CA GLU A 710 82.64 35.17 23.39
C GLU A 710 83.52 36.42 23.44
N ASN A 711 83.93 36.93 22.27
CA ASN A 711 84.76 38.13 22.14
C ASN A 711 83.97 39.40 21.81
N HIS A 712 82.64 39.29 21.67
CA HIS A 712 81.75 40.39 21.28
C HIS A 712 80.73 40.75 22.37
N LEU A 713 80.57 39.90 23.39
CA LEU A 713 79.71 40.19 24.53
C LEU A 713 80.40 41.09 25.55
N THR A 714 79.63 42.06 26.08
CA THR A 714 79.99 42.84 27.26
C THR A 714 79.53 42.10 28.50
N LEU A 715 80.46 41.76 29.39
CA LEU A 715 80.13 41.07 30.64
C LEU A 715 79.14 41.89 31.48
N GLY A 716 78.12 41.24 32.01
CA GLY A 716 77.10 41.86 32.84
C GLY A 716 75.93 42.50 32.09
N LYS A 717 76.04 42.73 30.76
CA LYS A 717 74.96 43.26 29.93
C LYS A 717 73.88 42.18 29.68
N GLN A 718 72.61 42.58 29.81
CA GLN A 718 71.47 41.77 29.37
C GLN A 718 71.22 42.02 27.88
N TYR A 719 71.16 40.94 27.11
CA TYR A 719 70.81 40.94 25.69
C TYR A 719 69.40 40.40 25.51
N ASN A 720 68.65 40.98 24.56
CA ASN A 720 67.30 40.55 24.20
C ASN A 720 67.21 40.48 22.68
N GLN A 721 67.26 39.27 22.13
CA GLN A 721 67.28 39.00 20.69
C GLN A 721 68.27 39.86 19.90
N GLU A 722 69.45 40.11 20.49
CA GLU A 722 70.51 40.85 19.81
C GLU A 722 71.08 39.99 18.69
N ARG A 723 71.25 40.58 17.51
CA ARG A 723 71.68 39.86 16.33
C ARG A 723 73.20 39.81 16.24
N PHE A 724 73.75 38.60 16.14
CA PHE A 724 75.17 38.38 15.87
C PHE A 724 75.36 37.77 14.49
N THR A 725 76.46 38.15 13.84
CA THR A 725 76.74 37.79 12.46
C THR A 725 78.21 37.40 12.29
N ALA A 726 78.48 36.54 11.33
CA ALA A 726 79.83 36.18 10.90
C ALA A 726 79.80 35.81 9.41
N SER A 727 80.97 35.87 8.76
CA SER A 727 81.13 35.36 7.41
C SER A 727 82.40 34.53 7.28
N ALA A 728 82.38 33.57 6.37
CA ALA A 728 83.51 32.69 6.11
C ALA A 728 83.51 32.19 4.66
N VAL A 729 84.69 31.96 4.09
CA VAL A 729 84.83 31.34 2.76
C VAL A 729 84.96 29.84 2.93
N VAL A 730 84.11 29.05 2.29
CA VAL A 730 84.25 27.60 2.23
C VAL A 730 85.34 27.26 1.23
N MET A 731 86.24 26.32 1.59
CA MET A 731 87.24 25.84 0.64
C MET A 731 86.56 25.27 -0.60
N ASP A 732 87.14 25.54 -1.77
CA ASP A 732 86.67 24.96 -3.03
C ASP A 732 87.12 23.50 -3.15
N LYS A 733 86.45 22.64 -2.38
CA LYS A 733 86.67 21.20 -2.32
C LYS A 733 85.31 20.48 -2.28
N PRO A 734 85.16 19.30 -2.91
CA PRO A 734 83.93 18.52 -2.83
C PRO A 734 83.55 18.21 -1.38
N ILE A 735 82.31 18.55 -1.01
CA ILE A 735 81.77 18.37 0.34
C ILE A 735 81.10 17.00 0.44
N LYS A 736 81.50 16.20 1.44
CA LYS A 736 80.90 14.90 1.78
C LYS A 736 79.69 15.05 2.69
N GLU A 737 79.79 15.91 3.70
CA GLU A 737 78.77 16.09 4.72
C GLU A 737 78.85 17.49 5.34
N VAL A 738 77.70 18.07 5.66
CA VAL A 738 77.58 19.33 6.43
C VAL A 738 76.76 19.04 7.68
N SER A 739 77.29 19.41 8.84
CA SER A 739 76.59 19.30 10.12
C SER A 739 76.64 20.65 10.83
N VAL A 740 75.50 21.16 11.29
CA VAL A 740 75.41 22.48 11.93
C VAL A 740 74.92 22.32 13.35
N TYR A 741 75.59 22.96 14.30
CA TYR A 741 75.19 22.89 15.71
C TYR A 741 75.44 24.18 16.46
N ALA A 742 74.61 24.43 17.47
CA ALA A 742 74.79 25.49 18.46
C ALA A 742 75.34 24.94 19.77
N LEU A 743 76.17 25.75 20.44
CA LEU A 743 76.82 25.43 21.71
C LEU A 743 77.06 26.70 22.53
N ALA A 744 76.90 26.59 23.85
CA ALA A 744 77.49 27.54 24.80
C ALA A 744 78.14 26.80 25.98
N ARG A 745 79.38 27.15 26.36
CA ARG A 745 80.12 26.51 27.47
C ARG A 745 81.16 27.42 28.12
N ASP A 746 81.59 27.02 29.32
CA ASP A 746 82.63 27.66 30.13
C ASP A 746 82.36 29.17 30.36
N PHE A 747 81.18 29.44 30.92
CA PHE A 747 80.73 30.79 31.30
C PHE A 747 79.78 30.73 32.51
N THR A 748 79.58 31.88 33.17
CA THR A 748 78.54 32.09 34.19
C THR A 748 77.49 33.02 33.60
N GLY A 749 76.21 32.65 33.69
CA GLY A 749 75.11 33.36 33.05
C GLY A 749 74.06 32.41 32.46
N ASP A 750 73.00 32.99 31.91
CA ASP A 750 71.93 32.26 31.21
C ASP A 750 71.81 32.80 29.79
N VAL A 751 71.79 31.91 28.79
CA VAL A 751 71.79 32.27 27.36
C VAL A 751 70.82 31.43 26.55
N LEU A 752 70.30 32.02 25.48
CA LEU A 752 69.48 31.42 24.44
C LEU A 752 70.01 31.87 23.08
N ILE A 753 70.29 30.90 22.22
CA ILE A 753 70.71 31.05 20.83
C ILE A 753 69.57 30.53 19.96
N GLU A 754 68.89 31.44 19.25
CA GLU A 754 67.69 31.14 18.47
C GLU A 754 67.71 31.83 17.10
N LYS A 755 66.79 31.44 16.21
CA LYS A 755 66.66 32.04 14.86
C LYS A 755 67.97 32.03 14.07
N LEU A 756 68.63 30.86 14.04
CA LEU A 756 69.84 30.68 13.25
C LEU A 756 69.50 30.83 11.76
N LYS A 757 70.38 31.50 11.04
CA LYS A 757 70.33 31.59 9.58
C LYS A 757 71.71 31.35 8.99
N LEU A 758 71.77 30.39 8.08
CA LEU A 758 72.92 30.13 7.23
C LEU A 758 72.51 30.43 5.80
N GLU A 759 73.24 31.31 5.12
CA GLU A 759 72.95 31.69 3.74
C GLU A 759 74.23 31.89 2.93
N ILE A 760 74.13 31.73 1.61
CA ILE A 760 75.26 31.99 0.71
C ILE A 760 75.41 33.50 0.52
N GLY A 761 76.59 34.03 0.83
CA GLY A 761 76.91 35.44 0.73
C GLY A 761 77.92 35.90 1.77
N THR A 762 78.26 37.18 1.76
CA THR A 762 79.16 37.80 2.75
C THR A 762 78.42 38.65 3.77
N ILE A 763 77.14 38.93 3.53
CA ILE A 763 76.28 39.80 4.34
C ILE A 763 75.06 38.99 4.76
N SER A 764 74.81 38.93 6.06
CA SER A 764 73.64 38.23 6.60
C SER A 764 72.36 39.07 6.47
N THR A 765 71.26 38.47 6.04
CA THR A 765 69.93 39.07 5.93
C THR A 765 69.06 38.73 7.14
N ALA A 766 67.97 39.49 7.37
CA ALA A 766 67.05 39.22 8.49
C ALA A 766 66.57 37.75 8.47
N TRP A 767 66.31 37.20 9.65
CA TRP A 767 65.92 35.79 9.76
C TRP A 767 64.62 35.53 9.00
N THR A 768 64.63 34.43 8.24
CA THR A 768 63.47 33.83 7.57
C THR A 768 63.53 32.32 7.79
N PRO A 769 62.40 31.61 7.88
CA PRO A 769 62.42 30.15 7.86
C PRO A 769 62.99 29.64 6.53
N ALA A 770 63.49 28.40 6.50
CA ALA A 770 63.88 27.79 5.23
C ALA A 770 62.65 27.70 4.31
N PRO A 771 62.77 27.93 2.99
CA PRO A 771 61.68 27.71 2.04
C PRO A 771 61.05 26.32 2.15
N GLU A 772 61.84 25.32 2.54
CA GLU A 772 61.41 23.94 2.78
C GLU A 772 60.52 23.77 4.01
N ASP A 773 60.55 24.72 4.95
CA ASP A 773 59.63 24.77 6.09
C ASP A 773 58.30 25.46 5.74
N GLN A 774 58.12 25.95 4.51
CA GLN A 774 56.88 26.58 4.03
C GLN A 774 56.00 25.56 3.27
N VAL A 775 54.68 25.80 3.17
CA VAL A 775 53.77 24.93 2.40
C VAL A 775 54.29 24.84 0.96
N SER A 776 54.57 23.62 0.49
CA SER A 776 55.17 23.45 -0.83
C SER A 776 54.21 23.90 -1.92
N THR A 777 54.71 24.54 -2.98
CA THR A 777 53.94 24.91 -4.17
C THR A 777 53.23 23.69 -4.77
N ALA A 778 53.81 22.50 -4.59
CA ALA A 778 53.24 21.23 -4.98
C ALA A 778 51.98 20.87 -4.17
N ASP A 779 51.98 21.06 -2.84
CA ASP A 779 50.82 20.78 -1.98
C ASP A 779 49.68 21.76 -2.24
N PHE A 780 50.00 23.04 -2.45
CA PHE A 780 49.02 24.05 -2.84
C PHE A 780 48.41 23.75 -4.23
N THR A 781 49.25 23.35 -5.19
CA THR A 781 48.79 22.97 -6.54
C THR A 781 47.93 21.71 -6.51
N LYS A 782 48.30 20.71 -5.71
CA LYS A 782 47.53 19.47 -5.56
C LYS A 782 46.13 19.74 -4.98
N LYS A 783 46.04 20.49 -3.89
CA LYS A 783 44.75 20.89 -3.30
C LYS A 783 43.91 21.73 -4.26
N THR A 784 44.55 22.60 -5.05
CA THR A 784 43.87 23.37 -6.10
C THR A 784 43.22 22.46 -7.15
N VAL A 785 43.93 21.45 -7.65
CA VAL A 785 43.41 20.48 -8.63
C VAL A 785 42.25 19.64 -8.06
N GLU A 786 42.32 19.26 -6.78
CA GLU A 786 41.25 18.51 -6.11
C GLU A 786 39.97 19.36 -5.97
N ILE A 787 40.09 20.64 -5.63
CA ILE A 787 38.97 21.59 -5.56
C ILE A 787 38.37 21.82 -6.96
N GLU A 788 39.21 22.03 -7.99
CA GLU A 788 38.74 22.16 -9.38
C GLU A 788 37.98 20.93 -9.86
N THR A 789 38.46 19.73 -9.50
CA THR A 789 37.80 18.46 -9.82
C THR A 789 36.44 18.34 -9.13
N THR A 790 36.37 18.77 -7.87
CA THR A 790 35.11 18.79 -7.09
C THR A 790 34.10 19.76 -7.69
N ILE A 791 34.53 20.97 -8.05
CA ILE A 791 33.69 21.98 -8.74
C ILE A 791 33.15 21.42 -10.06
N LYS A 792 33.97 20.70 -10.83
CA LYS A 792 33.53 20.04 -12.07
C LYS A 792 32.47 18.97 -11.81
N GLY A 793 32.60 18.20 -10.73
CA GLY A 793 31.60 17.22 -10.31
C GLY A 793 30.27 17.86 -9.90
N ILE A 794 30.33 18.97 -9.16
CA ILE A 794 29.14 19.75 -8.77
C ILE A 794 28.44 20.30 -10.01
N ASN A 795 29.17 20.94 -10.94
CA ASN A 795 28.60 21.48 -12.18
C ASN A 795 27.94 20.38 -13.02
N THR A 796 28.57 19.20 -13.14
CA THR A 796 28.00 18.06 -13.87
C THR A 796 26.68 17.59 -13.24
N SER A 797 26.64 17.49 -11.90
CA SER A 797 25.46 17.05 -11.17
C SER A 797 24.32 18.05 -11.28
N VAL A 798 24.65 19.34 -11.18
CA VAL A 798 23.71 20.46 -11.34
C VAL A 798 23.15 20.50 -12.76
N SER A 799 23.97 20.33 -13.80
CA SER A 799 23.49 20.27 -15.19
C SER A 799 22.53 19.10 -15.43
N ASN A 800 22.74 17.95 -14.78
CA ASN A 800 21.80 16.84 -14.85
C ASN A 800 20.46 17.20 -14.21
N VAL A 801 20.46 17.91 -13.07
CA VAL A 801 19.23 18.40 -12.42
C VAL A 801 18.50 19.40 -13.32
N GLN A 802 19.20 20.33 -13.98
CA GLN A 802 18.61 21.28 -14.94
C GLN A 802 17.97 20.56 -16.15
N ASN A 803 18.63 19.52 -16.66
CA ASN A 803 18.08 18.72 -17.77
C ASN A 803 16.79 17.99 -17.38
N GLU A 804 16.74 17.39 -16.19
CA GLU A 804 15.54 16.70 -15.71
C GLU A 804 14.41 17.70 -15.36
N GLN A 805 14.78 18.86 -14.81
CA GLN A 805 13.86 19.98 -14.60
C GLN A 805 13.23 20.43 -15.92
N GLY A 806 14.01 20.63 -16.98
CA GLY A 806 13.50 21.02 -18.30
C GLY A 806 12.49 20.03 -18.87
N LYS A 807 12.75 18.73 -18.74
CA LYS A 807 11.81 17.67 -19.14
C LYS A 807 10.50 17.72 -18.34
N LEU A 808 10.59 18.03 -17.04
CA LEU A 808 9.42 18.16 -16.18
C LEU A 808 8.60 19.40 -16.54
N THR A 809 9.25 20.53 -16.84
CA THR A 809 8.61 21.76 -17.33
C THR A 809 7.81 21.49 -18.61
N GLU A 810 8.39 20.75 -19.56
CA GLU A 810 7.70 20.38 -20.81
C GLU A 810 6.45 19.52 -20.56
N ARG A 811 6.54 18.56 -19.62
CA ARG A 811 5.40 17.70 -19.26
C ARG A 811 4.28 18.48 -18.57
N VAL A 812 4.63 19.40 -17.67
CA VAL A 812 3.66 20.29 -17.00
C VAL A 812 3.00 21.20 -18.04
N THR A 813 3.78 21.79 -18.94
CA THR A 813 3.25 22.64 -20.03
C THR A 813 2.30 21.88 -20.95
N LYS A 814 2.64 20.66 -21.36
CA LYS A 814 1.74 19.79 -22.17
C LYS A 814 0.47 19.42 -21.40
N SER A 815 0.58 19.21 -20.09
CA SER A 815 -0.57 18.93 -19.23
C SER A 815 -1.49 20.14 -19.10
N GLU A 816 -0.93 21.36 -18.97
CA GLU A 816 -1.70 22.61 -18.99
C GLU A 816 -2.41 22.84 -20.34
N GLN A 817 -1.73 22.57 -21.46
CA GLN A 817 -2.33 22.66 -22.79
C GLN A 817 -3.48 21.66 -22.96
N THR A 818 -3.31 20.44 -22.47
CA THR A 818 -4.34 19.39 -22.50
C THR A 818 -5.55 19.77 -21.64
N ALA A 819 -5.30 20.28 -20.43
CA ALA A 819 -6.36 20.80 -19.55
C ALA A 819 -7.14 21.94 -20.20
N ASN A 820 -6.46 22.86 -20.89
CA ASN A 820 -7.10 23.91 -21.68
C ASN A 820 -7.94 23.37 -22.85
N GLY A 821 -7.47 22.33 -23.54
CA GLY A 821 -8.22 21.66 -24.60
C GLY A 821 -9.50 20.99 -24.08
N PHE A 822 -9.44 20.37 -22.90
CA PHE A 822 -10.63 19.86 -22.22
C PHE A 822 -11.59 20.97 -21.82
N LYS A 823 -11.08 22.09 -21.27
CA LYS A 823 -11.90 23.25 -20.92
C LYS A 823 -12.68 23.79 -22.13
N GLN A 824 -12.01 23.99 -23.27
CA GLN A 824 -12.66 24.47 -24.50
C GLN A 824 -13.72 23.49 -25.03
N SER A 825 -13.45 22.18 -24.91
CA SER A 825 -14.38 21.13 -25.31
C SER A 825 -15.63 21.12 -24.42
N ILE A 826 -15.45 21.29 -23.10
CA ILE A 826 -16.54 21.42 -22.12
C ILE A 826 -17.37 22.68 -22.38
N GLU A 827 -16.72 23.83 -22.66
CA GLU A 827 -17.40 25.07 -23.04
C GLU A 827 -18.23 24.90 -24.33
N SER A 828 -17.73 24.16 -25.31
CA SER A 828 -18.45 23.84 -26.55
C SER A 828 -19.66 22.94 -26.31
N LEU A 829 -19.51 21.89 -25.49
CA LEU A 829 -20.59 20.99 -25.11
C LEU A 829 -21.69 21.72 -24.33
N THR A 830 -21.32 22.62 -23.42
CA THR A 830 -22.25 23.45 -22.64
C THR A 830 -23.09 24.37 -23.55
N LYS A 831 -22.46 24.97 -24.59
CA LYS A 831 -23.20 25.75 -25.59
C LYS A 831 -24.19 24.90 -26.40
N LYS A 832 -23.78 23.70 -26.82
CA LYS A 832 -24.67 22.77 -27.54
C LYS A 832 -25.84 22.29 -26.69
N ASP A 833 -25.62 22.04 -25.41
CA ASP A 833 -26.66 21.69 -24.43
C ASP A 833 -27.72 22.80 -24.31
N THR A 834 -27.26 24.06 -24.24
CA THR A 834 -28.13 25.24 -24.24
C THR A 834 -28.99 25.32 -25.51
N ASP A 835 -28.40 25.05 -26.69
CA ASP A 835 -29.13 25.03 -27.97
C ASP A 835 -30.17 23.90 -28.05
N ILE A 836 -29.84 22.71 -27.53
CA ILE A 836 -30.76 21.57 -27.45
C ILE A 836 -31.95 21.90 -26.54
N SER A 837 -31.68 22.50 -25.38
CA SER A 837 -32.70 22.96 -24.43
C SER A 837 -33.70 23.92 -25.09
N ASN A 838 -33.19 24.90 -25.86
CA ASN A 838 -34.03 25.87 -26.58
C ASN A 838 -34.90 25.22 -27.66
N LYS A 839 -34.38 24.21 -28.39
CA LYS A 839 -35.15 23.46 -29.38
C LYS A 839 -36.23 22.59 -28.75
N LEU A 840 -35.95 21.98 -27.60
CA LEU A 840 -36.92 21.15 -26.87
C LEU A 840 -38.14 21.97 -26.42
N ASN A 841 -37.90 23.16 -25.87
CA ASN A 841 -38.98 24.09 -25.48
C ASN A 841 -39.88 24.46 -26.68
N THR A 842 -39.30 24.57 -27.88
CA THR A 842 -40.05 24.86 -29.12
C THR A 842 -40.94 23.68 -29.55
N VAL A 843 -40.43 22.45 -29.40
CA VAL A 843 -41.20 21.22 -29.68
C VAL A 843 -42.35 21.07 -28.68
N GLU A 844 -42.10 21.30 -27.38
CA GLU A 844 -43.13 21.26 -26.33
C GLU A 844 -44.32 22.18 -26.67
N SER A 845 -44.04 23.43 -27.07
CA SER A 845 -45.04 24.41 -27.51
C SER A 845 -45.84 23.93 -28.73
N THR A 846 -45.17 23.34 -29.72
CA THR A 846 -45.82 22.86 -30.96
C THR A 846 -46.78 21.70 -30.69
N VAL A 847 -46.37 20.75 -29.85
CA VAL A 847 -47.20 19.56 -29.56
C VAL A 847 -48.43 19.94 -28.72
N GLU A 848 -48.33 20.92 -27.82
CA GLU A 848 -49.53 21.47 -27.15
C GLU A 848 -50.48 22.15 -28.14
N GLY A 849 -49.96 22.87 -29.13
CA GLY A 849 -50.75 23.40 -30.24
C GLY A 849 -51.52 22.31 -31.00
N THR A 850 -50.86 21.21 -31.37
CA THR A 850 -51.49 20.07 -32.08
C THR A 850 -52.54 19.36 -31.23
N LYS A 851 -52.31 19.19 -29.92
CA LYS A 851 -53.28 18.58 -28.99
C LYS A 851 -54.59 19.34 -28.97
N LYS A 852 -54.51 20.68 -28.90
CA LYS A 852 -55.69 21.56 -28.91
C LYS A 852 -56.50 21.39 -30.20
N THR A 853 -55.83 21.28 -31.35
CA THR A 853 -56.47 21.02 -32.64
C THR A 853 -57.19 19.67 -32.67
N ILE A 854 -56.56 18.60 -32.16
CA ILE A 854 -57.17 17.25 -32.11
C ILE A 854 -58.41 17.23 -31.22
N SER A 855 -58.35 17.85 -30.04
CA SER A 855 -59.53 17.95 -29.14
C SER A 855 -60.70 18.68 -29.80
N ASN A 856 -60.43 19.76 -30.54
CA ASN A 856 -61.47 20.48 -31.29
C ASN A 856 -62.11 19.57 -32.36
N VAL A 857 -61.30 18.79 -33.10
CA VAL A 857 -61.81 17.84 -34.12
C VAL A 857 -62.69 16.75 -33.48
N GLN A 858 -62.26 16.18 -32.34
CA GLN A 858 -63.01 15.14 -31.63
C GLN A 858 -64.38 15.63 -31.15
N GLN A 859 -64.46 16.88 -30.68
CA GLN A 859 -65.72 17.49 -30.27
C GLN A 859 -66.68 17.57 -31.47
N THR A 860 -66.21 18.10 -32.61
CA THR A 860 -67.01 18.18 -33.83
C THR A 860 -67.47 16.80 -34.33
N THR A 861 -66.63 15.77 -34.26
CA THR A 861 -67.02 14.40 -34.64
C THR A 861 -68.10 13.80 -33.73
N SER A 862 -68.03 14.08 -32.43
CA SER A 862 -69.02 13.60 -31.45
C SER A 862 -70.39 14.25 -31.69
N GLU A 863 -70.40 15.55 -31.99
CA GLU A 863 -71.60 16.29 -32.36
C GLU A 863 -72.25 15.69 -33.62
N LEU A 864 -71.48 15.40 -34.67
CA LEU A 864 -71.97 14.75 -35.89
C LEU A 864 -72.55 13.35 -35.65
N THR A 865 -71.92 12.56 -34.78
CA THR A 865 -72.36 11.19 -34.46
C THR A 865 -73.71 11.18 -33.75
N LYS A 866 -73.92 12.14 -32.84
CA LYS A 866 -75.19 12.34 -32.14
C LYS A 866 -76.31 12.67 -33.14
N THR A 867 -76.08 13.66 -34.00
CA THR A 867 -77.05 14.04 -35.05
C THR A 867 -77.41 12.85 -35.95
N THR A 868 -76.43 12.01 -36.30
CA THR A 868 -76.67 10.81 -37.13
C THR A 868 -77.54 9.76 -36.42
N THR A 869 -77.37 9.62 -35.11
CA THR A 869 -78.15 8.66 -34.30
C THR A 869 -79.61 9.12 -34.15
N GLU A 870 -79.80 10.42 -33.91
CA GLU A 870 -81.13 11.04 -33.86
C GLU A 870 -81.90 10.82 -35.17
N ILE A 871 -81.24 11.01 -36.32
CA ILE A 871 -81.82 10.72 -37.65
C ILE A 871 -82.23 9.24 -37.80
N LYS A 872 -81.42 8.29 -37.32
CA LYS A 872 -81.72 6.85 -37.41
C LYS A 872 -82.93 6.45 -36.56
N GLU A 873 -83.05 6.98 -35.34
CA GLU A 873 -84.19 6.71 -34.48
C GLU A 873 -85.50 7.27 -35.07
N GLU A 874 -85.45 8.47 -35.64
CA GLU A 874 -86.61 9.05 -36.32
C GLU A 874 -87.03 8.22 -37.53
N ALA A 875 -86.07 7.74 -38.34
CA ALA A 875 -86.34 6.85 -39.45
C ALA A 875 -86.97 5.52 -39.00
N GLY A 876 -86.48 4.93 -37.90
CA GLY A 876 -87.04 3.70 -37.33
C GLY A 876 -88.49 3.84 -36.86
N LYS A 877 -88.81 4.96 -36.19
CA LYS A 877 -90.18 5.27 -35.75
C LYS A 877 -91.15 5.40 -36.92
N ILE A 878 -90.69 5.93 -38.05
CA ILE A 878 -91.48 6.04 -39.28
C ILE A 878 -91.76 4.64 -39.87
N SER A 879 -90.77 3.73 -39.85
CA SER A 879 -90.91 2.36 -40.35
C SER A 879 -91.98 1.55 -39.60
N THR A 880 -92.00 1.60 -38.27
CA THR A 880 -93.03 0.92 -37.44
C THR A 880 -94.44 1.48 -37.57
N LYS A 881 -94.60 2.67 -38.17
CA LYS A 881 -95.92 3.25 -38.46
C LYS A 881 -96.48 2.82 -39.83
N LEU A 882 -95.66 2.18 -40.66
CA LEU A 882 -96.01 1.76 -42.02
C LEU A 882 -96.36 0.27 -42.12
N GLU A 883 -96.11 -0.52 -41.07
CA GLU A 883 -96.66 -1.86 -40.83
C GLU A 883 -97.96 -1.77 -40.02
#